data_AF-A0A2N5TA72-F1
#
_entry.id   AF-A0A2N5TA72-F1
#
_cell.length_a   1.000
_cell.length_b   1.000
_cell.length_c   1.000
_cell.angle_alpha   90.00
_cell.angle_beta   90.00
_cell.angle_gamma   90.00
#
_symmetry.space_group_name_H-M   'P 1'
#
loop_
_entity.id
_entity.type
_entity.pdbx_description
1 polymer ?
#
loop_
_entity_poly.entity_id
_entity_poly.type
_entity_poly.pdbx_seq_one_letter_code
_entity_poly.pdbx_strand_id
1 'polypeptide(L)'
;MTSPTRPIVVSHIPSGARISFPVLASETLLTQAEIARDEFVRWLDQQADSPLLQLNHSQVTEKSEDEEDHAGDLDAAQADHQRALEASLILLAHYLHFLSTRPTDHHDLILLVLNHFHAEVLKNNLIDLHSAAFHQTSSEEARRLVIKAYYLARHSISHPLSDLPSLPVGRLWKHDEPQKKLVGVFGGQGVNETYWQELVNLYSLYSPILQPFLESADHHLQTLSSSDQAQASSLFKNHGIQILKWLNKPSTKPPTPYLASCAISLPLIGLVQIAHYITLGGAQGLSPNQLSSQLLGGVTGHSQGVVVAALIAGQLPSDKDTWTQFHQSALHAITVLFHIGFQGSVAFPQTSLPPKLTGITAENEGVPTPMLAVTGLALDHLQKCIDTISSHLAEDHPDAEPDAQVSLFNGSKAFVVTGHPRTLVGLVSALRKSKAEPGLDQSRIPFSKRLPVFSMRFLPIGVPYHSHHLQGCTSRMMRPAADGGIGQEEQAWWEAHKASLGCPVFNTETGDDMRAQEKGFLEALADQIFTSPIKWTRACAFPEDTTHIIDFGLGTLSGIGSLVARNTEGKGHRMVFAGLPASGQGHKIMNEVYDSTHIVREQRWSEKYKIRLVKTKDGRLQIDTPFSRLLSKPPLMVAGMTPCTVPADFNAAVMNAGYHIELAGGGHYNAKALRSKISTIRAKLQKPGLGFTLNALYINQRQWAFQFPLWLQMRKEGLPMEGFVVAAGIPSTEKAKEIIDGLRDAGIKHVSFKPGSVDGIRQVINIAAANPDFPVICQWTGGRAGGHHSCEDFHQPILATYASIRNQSNLILVVGSGFGSAEDVYPYLTGQWSRDRFGVEMMPFDGVLLASRMMVAKEAATSQSVKELIVQAPGVPDEQWEGTYERETGGIITVTSELGEPIHKIATRGIKLWKEFDETVFALPRDKRAAWLETHKDYVIKRLNADFQKPWFAEKDGQPAELGDMTYQETVNRLVRLMYVSHQARWIDPTLRNLVGDWLRRIEERLSVVNGPAKVSEIQSYSELNDPFPKLDTFFARYPEASTQILASEDIAYLLALCQRPGQKPVPFIPVLDAQFGIWFKKDSLWQAEDIDAVVDQDAQRVAILQGPVAVRHSKTTEETAGEILGGIEAGIVSRLLAEEYGGDVGAVPREDYLCREEAVEEGEKTAMLSSARIRYRVAPAADGQAGRLVHTYDIDGLLPPPALWRA
;
A
#
# COMPACT_ATOMS: atom_id res chain seq x y z
N MET A 1 62.10 -6.65 -8.56
CA MET A 1 62.63 -7.68 -7.64
C MET A 1 61.73 -7.67 -6.42
N THR A 2 60.94 -8.71 -6.20
CA THR A 2 60.05 -8.83 -5.03
C THR A 2 60.89 -9.17 -3.81
N SER A 3 60.83 -8.34 -2.77
CA SER A 3 61.46 -8.63 -1.48
C SER A 3 60.92 -9.97 -0.92
N PRO A 4 61.76 -10.82 -0.32
CA PRO A 4 61.30 -12.08 0.26
C PRO A 4 60.28 -11.84 1.38
N THR A 5 59.19 -12.61 1.40
CA THR A 5 58.13 -12.55 2.42
C THR A 5 57.98 -13.89 3.15
N ARG A 6 57.53 -13.86 4.40
CA ARG A 6 57.19 -15.04 5.22
C ARG A 6 55.74 -14.89 5.73
N PRO A 7 54.87 -15.90 5.57
CA PRO A 7 53.49 -15.81 6.05
C PRO A 7 53.44 -15.88 7.58
N ILE A 8 52.71 -14.96 8.20
CA ILE A 8 52.27 -15.08 9.59
C ILE A 8 50.86 -15.67 9.59
N VAL A 9 50.62 -16.61 10.51
CA VAL A 9 49.33 -17.24 10.72
C VAL A 9 48.84 -16.85 12.10
N VAL A 10 47.66 -16.25 12.17
CA VAL A 10 46.93 -16.01 13.43
C VAL A 10 45.74 -16.95 13.43
N SER A 11 45.62 -17.77 14.47
CA SER A 11 44.55 -18.75 14.59
C SER A 11 43.98 -18.76 16.00
N HIS A 12 42.67 -18.87 16.10
CA HIS A 12 41.98 -19.04 17.37
C HIS A 12 41.32 -20.42 17.41
N ILE A 13 41.95 -21.35 18.13
CA ILE A 13 41.59 -22.76 18.15
C ILE A 13 40.12 -22.99 18.59
N PRO A 14 39.61 -22.33 19.64
CA PRO A 14 38.23 -22.55 20.09
C PRO A 14 37.15 -22.21 19.05
N SER A 15 37.41 -21.26 18.15
CA SER A 15 36.47 -20.87 17.08
C SER A 15 36.79 -21.47 15.71
N GLY A 16 37.92 -22.15 15.56
CA GLY A 16 38.41 -22.63 14.26
C GLY A 16 38.83 -21.52 13.27
N ALA A 17 38.76 -20.25 13.68
CA ALA A 17 39.10 -19.11 12.82
C ALA A 17 40.60 -19.03 12.55
N ARG A 18 40.96 -18.72 11.31
CA ARG A 18 42.35 -18.62 10.86
C ARG A 18 42.53 -17.56 9.80
N ILE A 19 43.50 -16.68 10.00
CA ILE A 19 43.95 -15.71 9.00
C ILE A 19 45.44 -15.90 8.72
N SER A 20 45.85 -15.65 7.47
CA SER A 20 47.26 -15.68 7.09
C SER A 20 47.57 -14.57 6.10
N PHE A 21 48.62 -13.81 6.40
CA PHE A 21 49.07 -12.70 5.56
C PHE A 21 50.60 -12.66 5.46
N PRO A 22 51.14 -12.22 4.31
CA PRO A 22 52.59 -12.18 4.07
C PRO A 22 53.25 -11.01 4.81
N VAL A 23 54.33 -11.26 5.55
CA VAL A 23 55.18 -10.23 6.19
C VAL A 23 56.53 -10.15 5.46
N LEU A 24 57.08 -8.95 5.24
CA LEU A 24 58.42 -8.79 4.68
C LEU A 24 59.47 -9.45 5.57
N ALA A 25 60.45 -10.13 4.98
CA ALA A 25 61.51 -10.84 5.71
C ALA A 25 62.58 -9.90 6.29
N SER A 26 62.21 -8.73 6.80
CA SER A 26 63.08 -7.96 7.69
C SER A 26 63.03 -8.61 9.08
N GLU A 27 64.19 -8.85 9.68
CA GLU A 27 64.30 -9.55 10.96
C GLU A 27 63.49 -8.84 12.06
N THR A 28 63.44 -7.51 12.02
CA THR A 28 62.73 -6.65 12.96
C THR A 28 61.21 -6.78 12.88
N LEU A 29 60.61 -6.66 11.69
CA LEU A 29 59.14 -6.68 11.51
C LEU A 29 58.57 -8.08 11.76
N LEU A 30 59.31 -9.10 11.33
CA LEU A 30 58.91 -10.48 11.53
C LEU A 30 58.89 -10.85 13.03
N THR A 31 59.92 -10.42 13.78
CA THR A 31 59.97 -10.61 15.24
C THR A 31 58.81 -9.88 15.94
N GLN A 32 58.52 -8.64 15.53
CA GLN A 32 57.38 -7.88 16.06
C GLN A 32 56.03 -8.57 15.77
N ALA A 33 55.84 -9.11 14.57
CA ALA A 33 54.61 -9.81 14.19
C ALA A 33 54.41 -11.12 14.98
N GLU A 34 55.49 -11.88 15.23
CA GLU A 34 55.44 -13.11 16.04
C GLU A 34 55.09 -12.81 17.52
N ILE A 35 55.72 -11.78 18.12
CA ILE A 35 55.40 -11.33 19.49
C ILE A 35 53.94 -10.87 19.58
N ALA A 36 53.50 -10.01 18.65
CA ALA A 36 52.14 -9.49 18.64
C ALA A 36 51.08 -10.59 18.45
N ARG A 37 51.36 -11.62 17.64
CA ARG A 37 50.49 -12.80 17.50
C ARG A 37 50.29 -13.52 18.83
N ASP A 38 51.38 -13.82 19.53
CA ASP A 38 51.32 -14.62 20.77
C ASP A 38 50.64 -13.87 21.90
N GLU A 39 50.85 -12.55 21.98
CA GLU A 39 50.13 -11.69 22.92
C GLU A 39 48.65 -11.52 22.56
N PHE A 40 48.33 -11.47 21.26
CA PHE A 40 46.96 -11.33 20.77
C PHE A 40 46.10 -12.53 21.16
N VAL A 41 46.58 -13.76 20.97
CA VAL A 41 45.80 -14.96 21.31
C VAL A 41 45.41 -14.95 22.79
N ARG A 42 46.37 -14.62 23.68
CA ARG A 42 46.10 -14.50 25.13
C ARG A 42 45.10 -13.40 25.46
N TRP A 43 45.13 -12.29 24.72
CA TRP A 43 44.18 -11.19 24.89
C TRP A 43 42.79 -11.56 24.39
N LEU A 44 42.70 -12.27 23.27
CA LEU A 44 41.44 -12.71 22.67
C LEU A 44 40.71 -13.71 23.57
N ASP A 45 41.45 -14.63 24.21
CA ASP A 45 40.90 -15.59 25.19
C ASP A 45 40.26 -14.88 26.41
N GLN A 46 40.60 -13.62 26.67
CA GLN A 46 40.01 -12.81 27.74
C GLN A 46 38.75 -12.05 27.29
N GLN A 47 38.41 -12.05 26.00
CA GLN A 47 37.23 -11.38 25.44
C GLN A 47 36.01 -12.31 25.46
N ALA A 48 35.46 -12.58 26.65
CA ALA A 48 34.35 -13.51 26.83
C ALA A 48 33.09 -13.16 26.01
N ASP A 49 32.86 -11.88 25.74
CA ASP A 49 31.69 -11.37 24.98
C ASP A 49 31.96 -11.24 23.46
N SER A 50 33.03 -11.87 22.94
CA SER A 50 33.37 -11.78 21.52
C SER A 50 32.30 -12.43 20.62
N PRO A 51 31.87 -11.78 19.52
CA PRO A 51 30.98 -12.41 18.54
C PRO A 51 31.62 -13.64 17.88
N LEU A 52 32.95 -13.77 17.93
CA LEU A 52 33.69 -14.93 17.42
C LEU A 52 33.36 -16.24 18.17
N LEU A 53 33.09 -16.15 19.47
CA LEU A 53 32.75 -17.31 20.31
C LEU A 53 31.26 -17.69 20.18
N GLN A 54 30.40 -16.72 19.84
CA GLN A 54 28.96 -16.92 19.67
C GLN A 54 28.62 -17.72 18.40
N LEU A 55 29.45 -17.64 17.36
CA LEU A 55 29.29 -18.41 16.11
C LEU A 55 29.33 -19.93 16.30
N ASN A 56 29.98 -20.42 17.37
CA ASN A 56 30.07 -21.86 17.67
C ASN A 56 28.93 -22.37 18.56
N HIS A 57 28.32 -21.52 19.39
CA HIS A 57 27.23 -21.93 20.29
C HIS A 57 25.94 -22.29 19.55
N SER A 58 25.76 -21.80 18.32
CA SER A 58 24.65 -22.16 17.43
C SER A 58 24.63 -23.65 17.05
N GLN A 59 25.73 -24.41 17.27
CA GLN A 59 25.75 -25.87 17.07
C GLN A 59 24.92 -26.65 18.10
N VAL A 60 24.58 -26.06 19.25
CA VAL A 60 24.02 -26.81 20.40
C VAL A 60 22.51 -26.60 20.59
N THR A 61 21.93 -25.54 20.01
CA THR A 61 20.53 -25.15 20.29
C THR A 61 19.51 -25.42 19.18
N GLU A 62 19.91 -25.74 17.95
CA GLU A 62 18.99 -26.03 16.82
C GLU A 62 19.15 -27.46 16.28
N LYS A 63 19.09 -28.45 17.19
CA LYS A 63 18.65 -29.80 16.84
C LYS A 63 17.30 -30.06 17.51
N SER A 64 16.26 -29.38 17.03
CA SER A 64 14.88 -29.86 17.18
C SER A 64 14.59 -30.83 16.03
N GLU A 65 14.13 -32.03 16.36
CA GLU A 65 14.06 -33.23 15.49
C GLU A 65 13.00 -33.20 14.37
N ASP A 66 12.56 -32.05 13.85
CA ASP A 66 11.40 -31.98 12.93
C ASP A 66 11.67 -31.37 11.53
N GLU A 67 12.92 -31.15 11.11
CA GLU A 67 13.24 -30.66 9.73
C GLU A 67 14.28 -31.54 8.99
N GLU A 68 14.23 -32.85 9.15
CA GLU A 68 14.90 -33.78 8.23
C GLU A 68 13.92 -34.22 7.14
N ASP A 69 13.63 -33.35 6.17
CA ASP A 69 13.30 -33.75 4.80
C ASP A 69 13.26 -32.52 3.88
N HIS A 70 14.24 -32.43 2.97
CA HIS A 70 14.37 -31.46 1.85
C HIS A 70 15.33 -30.27 1.97
N ALA A 71 16.55 -30.45 2.48
CA ALA A 71 17.68 -29.60 2.12
C ALA A 71 18.83 -30.47 1.57
N GLY A 72 19.29 -30.19 0.34
CA GLY A 72 20.35 -30.98 -0.30
C GLY A 72 21.73 -30.72 0.32
N ASP A 73 22.60 -31.73 0.34
CA ASP A 73 23.99 -31.69 0.85
C ASP A 73 24.84 -30.49 0.36
N LEU A 74 24.45 -29.84 -0.74
CA LEU A 74 25.12 -28.66 -1.30
C LEU A 74 24.89 -27.38 -0.47
N ASP A 75 23.71 -27.20 0.13
CA ASP A 75 23.37 -25.98 0.88
C ASP A 75 24.06 -25.94 2.25
N ALA A 76 24.24 -27.10 2.89
CA ALA A 76 24.95 -27.22 4.16
C ALA A 76 26.44 -26.88 4.03
N ALA A 77 27.10 -27.36 2.98
CA ALA A 77 28.52 -27.07 2.73
C ALA A 77 28.78 -25.58 2.43
N GLN A 78 27.83 -24.92 1.76
CA GLN A 78 27.92 -23.48 1.48
C GLN A 78 27.72 -22.64 2.74
N ALA A 79 26.80 -23.03 3.63
CA ALA A 79 26.59 -22.38 4.92
C ALA A 79 27.81 -22.51 5.86
N ASP A 80 28.47 -23.67 5.87
CA ASP A 80 29.70 -23.89 6.64
C ASP A 80 30.88 -23.07 6.11
N HIS A 81 31.01 -22.95 4.79
CA HIS A 81 32.03 -22.10 4.17
C HIS A 81 31.84 -20.62 4.54
N GLN A 82 30.60 -20.12 4.47
CA GLN A 82 30.28 -18.73 4.82
C GLN A 82 30.57 -18.43 6.30
N ARG A 83 30.25 -19.36 7.20
CA ARG A 83 30.57 -19.25 8.64
C ARG A 83 32.07 -19.18 8.90
N ALA A 84 32.87 -19.99 8.20
CA ALA A 84 34.32 -19.96 8.32
C ALA A 84 34.94 -18.63 7.83
N LEU A 85 34.39 -18.06 6.75
CA LEU A 85 34.78 -16.73 6.24
C LEU A 85 34.43 -15.64 7.26
N GLU A 86 33.21 -15.65 7.81
CA GLU A 86 32.79 -14.70 8.85
C GLU A 86 33.70 -14.77 10.08
N ALA A 87 33.98 -15.98 10.59
CA ALA A 87 34.86 -16.18 11.74
C ALA A 87 36.28 -15.63 11.49
N SER A 88 36.80 -15.79 10.27
CA SER A 88 38.11 -15.27 9.87
C SER A 88 38.11 -13.73 9.79
N LEU A 89 37.04 -13.12 9.28
CA LEU A 89 36.86 -11.66 9.25
C LEU A 89 36.80 -11.07 10.67
N ILE A 90 36.03 -11.68 11.57
CA ILE A 90 35.94 -11.25 12.97
C ILE A 90 37.29 -11.38 13.67
N LEU A 91 38.05 -12.45 13.42
CA LEU A 91 39.40 -12.63 13.95
C LEU A 91 40.35 -11.53 13.45
N LEU A 92 40.28 -11.19 12.15
CA LEU A 92 41.04 -10.10 11.54
C LEU A 92 40.69 -8.74 12.18
N ALA A 93 39.40 -8.46 12.39
CA ALA A 93 38.95 -7.24 13.05
C ALA A 93 39.44 -7.15 14.51
N HIS A 94 39.37 -8.23 15.28
CA HIS A 94 39.94 -8.28 16.62
C HIS A 94 41.45 -8.04 16.63
N TYR A 95 42.17 -8.62 15.66
CA TYR A 95 43.61 -8.42 15.54
C TYR A 95 43.96 -6.95 15.24
N LEU A 96 43.25 -6.32 14.31
CA LEU A 96 43.38 -4.88 14.05
C LEU A 96 43.07 -4.04 15.29
N HIS A 97 41.99 -4.35 16.02
CA HIS A 97 41.63 -3.66 17.24
C HIS A 97 42.71 -3.78 18.33
N PHE A 98 43.25 -4.98 18.51
CA PHE A 98 44.32 -5.27 19.45
C PHE A 98 45.59 -4.47 19.17
N LEU A 99 46.03 -4.45 17.90
CA LEU A 99 47.24 -3.72 17.49
C LEU A 99 47.08 -2.21 17.72
N SER A 100 45.87 -1.68 17.53
CA SER A 100 45.60 -0.24 17.55
C SER A 100 45.36 0.36 18.94
N THR A 101 45.21 -0.47 19.97
CA THR A 101 44.87 -0.03 21.34
C THR A 101 46.03 -0.13 22.33
N ARG A 102 47.21 -0.55 21.87
CA ARG A 102 48.39 -0.77 22.71
C ARG A 102 49.47 0.30 22.51
N PRO A 103 50.28 0.57 23.54
CA PRO A 103 51.30 1.63 23.52
C PRO A 103 52.58 1.30 22.72
N THR A 104 52.69 0.10 22.16
CA THR A 104 53.82 -0.33 21.31
C THR A 104 53.64 0.17 19.88
N ASP A 105 54.71 0.73 19.29
CA ASP A 105 54.74 1.30 17.94
C ASP A 105 54.60 0.21 16.85
N HIS A 106 53.38 -0.30 16.66
CA HIS A 106 53.03 -1.35 15.69
C HIS A 106 52.66 -0.79 14.31
N HIS A 107 53.02 0.46 13.98
CA HIS A 107 52.55 1.13 12.75
C HIS A 107 52.78 0.31 11.47
N ASP A 108 53.97 -0.26 11.28
CA ASP A 108 54.31 -1.07 10.10
C ASP A 108 53.44 -2.35 10.00
N LEU A 109 53.13 -2.95 11.15
CA LEU A 109 52.29 -4.14 11.23
C LEU A 109 50.82 -3.80 10.97
N ILE A 110 50.32 -2.69 11.51
CA ILE A 110 48.96 -2.20 11.26
C ILE A 110 48.78 -1.90 9.77
N LEU A 111 49.76 -1.21 9.14
CA LEU A 111 49.73 -0.91 7.71
C LEU A 111 49.67 -2.19 6.86
N LEU A 112 50.48 -3.19 7.20
CA LEU A 112 50.48 -4.49 6.53
C LEU A 112 49.12 -5.20 6.63
N VAL A 113 48.53 -5.23 7.83
CA VAL A 113 47.23 -5.88 8.06
C VAL A 113 46.10 -5.10 7.37
N LEU A 114 46.17 -3.77 7.31
CA LEU A 114 45.21 -2.96 6.55
C LEU A 114 45.32 -3.21 5.05
N ASN A 115 46.53 -3.34 4.49
CA ASN A 115 46.72 -3.73 3.09
C ASN A 115 46.11 -5.10 2.80
N HIS A 116 46.29 -6.07 3.70
CA HIS A 116 45.67 -7.38 3.59
C HIS A 116 44.13 -7.30 3.68
N PHE A 117 43.60 -6.49 4.60
CA PHE A 117 42.16 -6.24 4.73
C PHE A 117 41.58 -5.66 3.42
N HIS A 118 42.27 -4.70 2.82
CA HIS A 118 41.89 -4.12 1.53
C HIS A 118 41.87 -5.15 0.41
N ALA A 119 42.89 -5.99 0.33
CA ALA A 119 43.00 -7.01 -0.72
C ALA A 119 41.93 -8.11 -0.58
N GLU A 120 41.75 -8.68 0.61
CA GLU A 120 40.90 -9.86 0.82
C GLU A 120 39.44 -9.50 1.14
N VAL A 121 39.21 -8.49 1.99
CA VAL A 121 37.85 -8.14 2.47
C VAL A 121 37.20 -7.13 1.52
N LEU A 122 37.92 -6.07 1.17
CA LEU A 122 37.43 -5.00 0.28
C LEU A 122 37.70 -5.26 -1.21
N LYS A 123 38.36 -6.37 -1.55
CA LYS A 123 38.68 -6.80 -2.91
C LYS A 123 39.37 -5.69 -3.73
N ASN A 124 40.36 -5.02 -3.13
CA ASN A 124 41.07 -3.86 -3.69
C ASN A 124 40.12 -2.68 -4.05
N ASN A 125 39.26 -2.29 -3.10
CA ASN A 125 38.28 -1.20 -3.23
C ASN A 125 37.16 -1.45 -4.24
N LEU A 126 36.88 -2.72 -4.58
CA LEU A 126 35.69 -3.09 -5.36
C LEU A 126 34.41 -3.03 -4.53
N ILE A 127 34.51 -3.10 -3.20
CA ILE A 127 33.39 -2.95 -2.26
C ILE A 127 33.83 -2.07 -1.09
N ASP A 128 32.91 -1.28 -0.53
CA ASP A 128 33.18 -0.47 0.64
C ASP A 128 33.09 -1.29 1.94
N LEU A 129 33.65 -0.73 3.02
CA LEU A 129 33.70 -1.41 4.32
C LEU A 129 32.33 -1.74 4.88
N HIS A 130 31.35 -0.85 4.75
CA HIS A 130 30.03 -1.02 5.34
C HIS A 130 29.25 -2.10 4.62
N SER A 131 29.29 -2.10 3.29
CA SER A 131 28.73 -3.18 2.46
C SER A 131 29.45 -4.50 2.70
N ALA A 132 30.79 -4.50 2.79
CA ALA A 132 31.55 -5.72 3.09
C ALA A 132 31.19 -6.29 4.46
N ALA A 133 31.15 -5.46 5.51
CA ALA A 133 30.72 -5.87 6.84
C ALA A 133 29.29 -6.40 6.83
N PHE A 134 28.38 -5.74 6.09
CA PHE A 134 26.99 -6.18 5.98
C PHE A 134 26.83 -7.53 5.29
N HIS A 135 27.52 -7.76 4.17
CA HIS A 135 27.40 -9.00 3.40
C HIS A 135 28.18 -10.18 3.99
N GLN A 136 29.24 -9.92 4.76
CA GLN A 136 30.16 -10.96 5.27
C GLN A 136 29.98 -11.28 6.76
N THR A 137 29.00 -10.66 7.44
CA THR A 137 28.69 -10.98 8.84
C THR A 137 27.19 -11.12 9.07
N SER A 138 26.82 -11.95 10.05
CA SER A 138 25.44 -12.32 10.35
C SER A 138 24.85 -11.49 11.51
N SER A 139 25.66 -11.06 12.49
CA SER A 139 25.21 -10.30 13.66
C SER A 139 25.55 -8.80 13.61
N GLU A 140 24.77 -7.97 14.31
CA GLU A 140 25.04 -6.53 14.43
C GLU A 140 26.33 -6.27 15.23
N GLU A 141 26.62 -7.08 16.23
CA GLU A 141 27.82 -7.01 17.05
C GLU A 141 29.08 -7.24 16.20
N ALA A 142 29.06 -8.24 15.32
CA ALA A 142 30.15 -8.52 14.39
C ALA A 142 30.35 -7.35 13.39
N ARG A 143 29.26 -6.84 12.79
CA ARG A 143 29.31 -5.67 11.90
C ARG A 143 29.98 -4.46 12.57
N ARG A 144 29.51 -4.12 13.78
CA ARG A 144 30.01 -2.98 14.55
C ARG A 144 31.49 -3.13 14.88
N LEU A 145 31.93 -4.33 15.26
CA LEU A 145 33.34 -4.62 15.55
C LEU A 145 34.23 -4.42 14.32
N VAL A 146 33.84 -4.96 13.16
CA VAL A 146 34.60 -4.84 11.91
C VAL A 146 34.80 -3.38 11.53
N ILE A 147 33.70 -2.60 11.52
CA ILE A 147 33.72 -1.17 11.19
C ILE A 147 34.62 -0.40 12.16
N LYS A 148 34.41 -0.59 13.47
CA LYS A 148 35.17 0.09 14.53
C LYS A 148 36.67 -0.22 14.44
N ALA A 149 37.02 -1.50 14.32
CA ALA A 149 38.41 -1.94 14.30
C ALA A 149 39.17 -1.36 13.10
N TYR A 150 38.54 -1.33 11.93
CA TYR A 150 39.12 -0.76 10.72
C TYR A 150 39.42 0.73 10.86
N TYR A 151 38.46 1.55 11.28
CA TYR A 151 38.68 2.99 11.41
C TYR A 151 39.64 3.33 12.55
N LEU A 152 39.63 2.57 13.64
CA LEU A 152 40.61 2.71 14.71
C LEU A 152 42.03 2.44 14.21
N ALA A 153 42.24 1.34 13.50
CA ALA A 153 43.53 0.99 12.93
C ALA A 153 44.02 2.03 11.93
N ARG A 154 43.15 2.47 11.01
CA ARG A 154 43.51 3.44 9.99
C ARG A 154 43.98 4.78 10.57
N HIS A 155 43.32 5.26 11.63
CA HIS A 155 43.65 6.55 12.25
C HIS A 155 44.76 6.47 13.30
N SER A 156 45.23 5.26 13.66
CA SER A 156 46.35 5.08 14.57
C SER A 156 47.72 5.37 13.93
N ILE A 157 47.83 5.31 12.60
CA ILE A 157 49.08 5.52 11.86
C ILE A 157 49.33 7.01 11.64
N SER A 158 50.45 7.53 12.17
CA SER A 158 50.80 8.96 12.14
C SER A 158 51.88 9.33 11.09
N HIS A 159 51.78 8.89 9.83
CA HIS A 159 52.78 9.10 8.76
C HIS A 159 52.13 9.19 7.35
N PRO A 160 52.81 9.67 6.27
CA PRO A 160 52.12 10.33 5.16
C PRO A 160 51.08 9.43 4.48
N LEU A 161 49.92 10.02 4.17
CA LEU A 161 48.74 9.38 3.57
C LEU A 161 49.03 8.61 2.26
N SER A 162 50.20 8.80 1.65
CA SER A 162 50.63 8.14 0.42
C SER A 162 50.79 6.62 0.54
N ASP A 163 51.05 6.12 1.75
CA ASP A 163 51.34 4.69 1.96
C ASP A 163 50.09 3.89 2.36
N LEU A 164 48.99 4.58 2.72
CA LEU A 164 47.71 3.95 3.08
C LEU A 164 46.87 3.65 1.83
N PRO A 165 46.19 2.50 1.76
CA PRO A 165 45.20 2.23 0.72
C PRO A 165 44.13 3.33 0.66
N SER A 166 43.74 3.74 -0.54
CA SER A 166 42.64 4.68 -0.75
C SER A 166 41.32 4.14 -0.18
N LEU A 167 40.47 5.00 0.37
CA LEU A 167 39.13 4.60 0.79
C LEU A 167 38.20 4.49 -0.42
N PRO A 168 37.35 3.45 -0.51
CA PRO A 168 36.25 3.43 -1.46
C PRO A 168 35.30 4.59 -1.18
N VAL A 169 34.92 5.31 -2.24
CA VAL A 169 33.91 6.36 -2.19
C VAL A 169 32.61 5.79 -2.76
N GLY A 170 31.50 5.99 -2.05
CA GLY A 170 30.17 5.61 -2.50
C GLY A 170 29.81 6.28 -3.83
N ARG A 171 29.12 5.55 -4.72
CA ARG A 171 28.75 6.05 -6.06
C ARG A 171 27.93 7.35 -5.98
N LEU A 172 27.07 7.46 -4.97
CA LEU A 172 26.30 8.67 -4.71
C LEU A 172 27.16 9.93 -4.55
N TRP A 173 28.45 9.83 -4.22
CA TRP A 173 29.33 10.99 -4.03
C TRP A 173 30.30 11.26 -5.18
N LYS A 174 30.35 10.42 -6.22
CA LYS A 174 31.28 10.60 -7.36
C LYS A 174 30.71 11.46 -8.49
N HIS A 175 31.46 12.44 -9.01
CA HIS A 175 30.96 13.34 -10.05
C HIS A 175 30.68 12.69 -11.42
N ASP A 176 31.23 11.51 -11.68
CA ASP A 176 31.13 10.78 -12.94
C ASP A 176 29.82 10.00 -13.11
N GLU A 177 28.95 9.97 -12.09
CA GLU A 177 27.65 9.30 -12.16
C GLU A 177 26.64 10.10 -13.00
N PRO A 178 26.14 9.54 -14.13
CA PRO A 178 25.25 10.25 -15.02
C PRO A 178 23.87 10.45 -14.38
N GLN A 179 23.31 11.65 -14.59
CA GLN A 179 21.90 11.97 -14.27
C GLN A 179 21.50 11.81 -12.80
N LYS A 180 22.43 11.96 -11.84
CA LYS A 180 22.07 12.07 -10.42
C LYS A 180 21.91 13.52 -10.00
N LYS A 181 20.93 13.77 -9.12
CA LYS A 181 20.74 15.02 -8.40
C LYS A 181 20.31 14.72 -6.98
N LEU A 182 21.11 15.18 -6.02
CA LEU A 182 20.93 14.91 -4.61
C LEU A 182 20.41 16.14 -3.87
N VAL A 183 19.59 15.88 -2.87
CA VAL A 183 19.07 16.87 -1.92
C VAL A 183 19.37 16.40 -0.50
N GLY A 184 19.73 17.30 0.41
CA GLY A 184 19.92 16.99 1.83
C GLY A 184 18.75 17.46 2.70
N VAL A 185 18.25 16.60 3.58
CA VAL A 185 17.25 16.97 4.59
C VAL A 185 17.77 16.73 6.00
N PHE A 186 17.47 17.67 6.90
CA PHE A 186 17.87 17.63 8.30
C PHE A 186 16.65 17.61 9.22
N GLY A 187 16.73 16.84 10.31
CA GLY A 187 15.64 16.71 11.27
C GLY A 187 15.55 17.84 12.28
N GLY A 188 14.46 17.88 13.04
CA GLY A 188 14.23 18.86 14.11
C GLY A 188 14.16 18.25 15.50
N GLN A 189 13.60 19.02 16.44
CA GLN A 189 13.19 18.56 17.77
C GLN A 189 12.13 17.45 17.67
N GLY A 190 12.03 16.59 18.69
CA GLY A 190 11.10 15.44 18.73
C GLY A 190 11.80 14.10 19.00
N VAL A 191 13.13 14.06 18.90
CA VAL A 191 14.01 12.95 19.32
C VAL A 191 14.74 13.27 20.64
N ASN A 192 14.18 14.20 21.42
CA ASN A 192 14.77 14.78 22.63
C ASN A 192 15.19 13.75 23.69
N GLU A 193 14.58 12.57 23.66
CA GLU A 193 14.87 11.49 24.61
C GLU A 193 15.88 10.47 24.06
N THR A 194 16.15 10.48 22.74
CA THR A 194 16.91 9.43 22.05
C THR A 194 18.17 9.90 21.33
N TYR A 195 18.30 11.20 20.99
CA TYR A 195 19.46 11.73 20.25
C TYR A 195 20.81 11.41 20.91
N TRP A 196 20.86 11.36 22.24
CA TRP A 196 22.08 11.04 22.98
C TRP A 196 22.57 9.63 22.69
N GLN A 197 21.66 8.66 22.58
CA GLN A 197 22.02 7.29 22.26
C GLN A 197 22.59 7.18 20.84
N GLU A 198 22.10 8.00 19.92
CA GLU A 198 22.63 8.09 18.56
C GLU A 198 24.07 8.61 18.54
N LEU A 199 24.38 9.64 19.34
CA LEU A 199 25.75 10.11 19.53
C LEU A 199 26.66 9.04 20.15
N VAL A 200 26.17 8.33 21.18
CA VAL A 200 26.91 7.22 21.82
C VAL A 200 27.24 6.15 20.79
N ASN A 201 26.27 5.75 19.96
CA ASN A 201 26.46 4.75 18.92
C ASN A 201 27.49 5.23 17.88
N LEU A 202 27.35 6.46 17.39
CA LEU A 202 28.24 7.03 16.39
C LEU A 202 29.69 7.14 16.92
N TYR A 203 29.85 7.69 18.13
CA TYR A 203 31.16 7.79 18.78
C TYR A 203 31.79 6.41 19.05
N SER A 204 31.00 5.40 19.42
CA SER A 204 31.52 4.05 19.66
C SER A 204 32.14 3.38 18.42
N LEU A 205 31.66 3.76 17.23
CA LEU A 205 32.12 3.24 15.93
C LEU A 205 33.23 4.10 15.30
N TYR A 206 33.11 5.43 15.40
CA TYR A 206 33.95 6.39 14.68
C TYR A 206 34.70 7.35 15.60
N SER A 207 34.99 6.94 16.84
CA SER A 207 35.69 7.76 17.83
C SER A 207 36.90 8.52 17.26
N PRO A 208 37.83 7.92 16.50
CA PRO A 208 38.98 8.66 15.96
C PRO A 208 38.62 9.79 15.01
N ILE A 209 37.53 9.65 14.24
CA ILE A 209 37.07 10.67 13.29
C ILE A 209 36.38 11.82 14.05
N LEU A 210 35.59 11.49 15.08
CA LEU A 210 34.76 12.45 15.80
C LEU A 210 35.45 13.14 16.97
N GLN A 211 36.46 12.52 17.57
CA GLN A 211 37.16 13.03 18.75
C GLN A 211 37.54 14.51 18.62
N PRO A 212 38.20 14.98 17.54
CA PRO A 212 38.66 16.37 17.46
C PRO A 212 37.50 17.39 17.40
N PHE A 213 36.39 17.02 16.74
CA PHE A 213 35.20 17.84 16.70
C PHE A 213 34.52 17.90 18.07
N LEU A 214 34.35 16.76 18.73
CA LEU A 214 33.71 16.69 20.03
C LEU A 214 34.49 17.43 21.11
N GLU A 215 35.83 17.42 21.07
CA GLU A 215 36.67 18.21 21.97
C GLU A 215 36.45 19.72 21.77
N SER A 216 36.42 20.17 20.52
CA SER A 216 36.17 21.58 20.19
C SER A 216 34.76 22.01 20.62
N ALA A 217 33.75 21.18 20.32
CA ALA A 217 32.36 21.47 20.65
C ALA A 217 32.08 21.41 22.17
N ASP A 218 32.69 20.46 22.90
CA ASP A 218 32.57 20.34 24.35
C ASP A 218 33.13 21.58 25.07
N HIS A 219 34.34 22.02 24.67
CA HIS A 219 34.93 23.24 25.23
C HIS A 219 34.09 24.49 24.93
N HIS A 220 33.59 24.61 23.70
CA HIS A 220 32.76 25.73 23.27
C HIS A 220 31.44 25.82 24.02
N LEU A 221 30.71 24.70 24.13
CA LEU A 221 29.43 24.63 24.85
C LEU A 221 29.59 24.83 26.37
N GLN A 222 30.70 24.35 26.96
CA GLN A 222 31.03 24.67 28.35
C GLN A 222 31.19 26.19 28.52
N THR A 223 31.93 26.84 27.63
CA THR A 223 32.12 28.30 27.66
C THR A 223 30.80 29.05 27.58
N LEU A 224 29.93 28.70 26.62
CA LEU A 224 28.62 29.33 26.45
C LEU A 224 27.71 29.10 27.69
N SER A 225 27.65 27.86 28.17
CA SER A 225 26.80 27.50 29.31
C SER A 225 27.29 28.10 30.64
N SER A 226 28.59 28.45 30.75
CA SER A 226 29.19 29.09 31.92
C SER A 226 29.13 30.63 31.90
N SER A 227 28.59 31.26 30.86
CA SER A 227 28.40 32.72 30.82
C SER A 227 27.49 33.22 31.96
N ASP A 228 27.70 34.46 32.40
CA ASP A 228 26.96 35.05 33.54
C ASP A 228 25.45 34.99 33.34
N GLN A 229 24.96 35.29 32.13
CA GLN A 229 23.54 35.27 31.78
C GLN A 229 22.99 33.85 31.72
N ALA A 230 23.76 32.89 31.19
CA ALA A 230 23.36 31.48 31.16
C ALA A 230 23.24 30.91 32.59
N GLN A 231 24.20 31.22 33.47
CA GLN A 231 24.18 30.80 34.87
C GLN A 231 23.06 31.47 35.67
N ALA A 232 22.75 32.74 35.39
CA ALA A 232 21.64 33.47 36.01
C ALA A 232 20.26 32.84 35.70
N SER A 233 20.11 32.17 34.54
CA SER A 233 18.85 31.52 34.15
C SER A 233 18.53 30.23 34.90
N SER A 234 19.49 29.68 35.66
CA SER A 234 19.44 28.36 36.31
C SER A 234 19.32 27.13 35.40
N LEU A 235 19.11 27.30 34.08
CA LEU A 235 18.94 26.21 33.10
C LEU A 235 20.16 25.26 33.04
N PHE A 236 21.37 25.78 33.29
CA PHE A 236 22.62 25.02 33.19
C PHE A 236 23.26 24.67 34.54
N LYS A 237 22.73 25.19 35.66
CA LYS A 237 23.42 25.24 36.96
C LYS A 237 23.77 23.86 37.54
N ASN A 238 22.95 22.84 37.28
CA ASN A 238 23.08 21.52 37.91
C ASN A 238 24.07 20.59 37.21
N HIS A 239 24.20 20.68 35.88
CA HIS A 239 25.00 19.72 35.09
C HIS A 239 25.88 20.37 34.01
N GLY A 240 25.60 21.62 33.60
CA GLY A 240 26.22 22.25 32.44
C GLY A 240 26.02 21.43 31.16
N ILE A 241 26.90 21.64 30.18
CA ILE A 241 27.00 20.80 28.99
C ILE A 241 28.41 20.18 28.96
N GLN A 242 28.55 18.89 29.30
CA GLN A 242 29.85 18.20 29.46
C GLN A 242 29.86 16.89 28.65
N ILE A 243 29.83 16.99 27.33
CA ILE A 243 29.63 15.89 26.37
C ILE A 243 30.67 14.78 26.56
N LEU A 244 31.95 15.13 26.56
CA LEU A 244 33.03 14.13 26.65
C LEU A 244 33.04 13.40 28.00
N LYS A 245 32.71 14.12 29.08
CA LYS A 245 32.55 13.51 30.40
C LYS A 245 31.42 12.50 30.40
N TRP A 246 30.28 12.84 29.81
CA TRP A 246 29.11 11.96 29.74
C TRP A 246 29.34 10.74 28.83
N LEU A 247 30.10 10.89 27.74
CA LEU A 247 30.48 9.77 26.85
C LEU A 247 31.49 8.83 27.53
N ASN A 248 32.57 9.38 28.11
CA ASN A 248 33.66 8.58 28.69
C ASN A 248 33.30 7.99 30.06
N LYS A 249 32.38 8.61 30.80
CA LYS A 249 31.85 8.12 32.08
C LYS A 249 30.33 8.12 32.05
N PRO A 250 29.70 7.05 31.49
CA PRO A 250 28.24 6.97 31.36
C PRO A 250 27.47 7.16 32.67
N SER A 251 28.06 6.82 33.82
CA SER A 251 27.47 7.06 35.15
C SER A 251 27.30 8.54 35.52
N THR A 252 27.95 9.46 34.80
CA THR A 252 27.85 10.92 35.00
C THR A 252 26.84 11.59 34.07
N LYS A 253 26.18 10.81 33.21
CA LYS A 253 25.13 11.27 32.30
C LYS A 253 23.97 11.92 33.10
N PRO A 254 23.51 13.13 32.74
CA PRO A 254 22.36 13.75 33.39
C PRO A 254 21.06 12.96 33.18
N PRO A 255 20.04 13.18 34.03
CA PRO A 255 18.72 12.60 33.83
C PRO A 255 18.11 12.97 32.47
N THR A 256 17.33 12.07 31.89
CA THR A 256 16.68 12.29 30.58
C THR A 256 15.89 13.61 30.50
N PRO A 257 15.11 14.03 31.51
CA PRO A 257 14.42 15.32 31.47
C PRO A 257 15.34 16.53 31.29
N TYR A 258 16.57 16.46 31.83
CA TYR A 258 17.57 17.53 31.64
C TYR A 258 18.05 17.55 30.19
N LEU A 259 18.42 16.38 29.64
CA LEU A 259 18.86 16.23 28.25
C LEU A 259 17.76 16.57 27.24
N ALA A 260 16.49 16.36 27.62
CA ALA A 260 15.33 16.65 26.78
C ALA A 260 14.92 18.13 26.78
N SER A 261 15.40 18.93 27.75
CA SER A 261 15.11 20.36 27.81
C SER A 261 15.67 21.09 26.59
N CYS A 262 14.91 22.02 26.02
CA CYS A 262 15.27 22.68 24.75
C CYS A 262 16.61 23.44 24.81
N ALA A 263 16.97 23.99 25.97
CA ALA A 263 18.27 24.63 26.19
C ALA A 263 19.47 23.67 26.02
N ILE A 264 19.27 22.37 26.23
CA ILE A 264 20.29 21.33 26.09
C ILE A 264 20.12 20.57 24.77
N SER A 265 18.89 20.19 24.42
CA SER A 265 18.61 19.35 23.27
C SER A 265 18.83 20.06 21.94
N LEU A 266 18.52 21.37 21.80
CA LEU A 266 18.73 22.08 20.52
C LEU A 266 20.19 22.02 20.04
N PRO A 267 21.17 22.52 20.81
CA PRO A 267 22.56 22.49 20.38
C PRO A 267 23.09 21.07 20.24
N LEU A 268 22.68 20.13 21.10
CA LEU A 268 23.17 18.75 21.02
C LEU A 268 22.58 17.97 19.85
N ILE A 269 21.31 18.16 19.49
CA ILE A 269 20.73 17.54 18.29
C ILE A 269 21.45 18.03 17.03
N GLY A 270 21.72 19.34 16.93
CA GLY A 270 22.51 19.88 15.82
C GLY A 270 23.92 19.32 15.79
N LEU A 271 24.56 19.16 16.96
CA LEU A 271 25.87 18.53 17.08
C LEU A 271 25.86 17.08 16.56
N VAL A 272 24.84 16.28 16.86
CA VAL A 272 24.76 14.90 16.33
C VAL A 272 24.57 14.89 14.81
N GLN A 273 23.75 15.79 14.26
CA GLN A 273 23.58 15.91 12.80
C GLN A 273 24.90 16.28 12.10
N ILE A 274 25.64 17.23 12.68
CA ILE A 274 26.98 17.61 12.19
C ILE A 274 27.95 16.43 12.33
N ALA A 275 27.89 15.67 13.43
CA ALA A 275 28.72 14.48 13.63
C ALA A 275 28.44 13.40 12.58
N HIS A 276 27.17 13.20 12.17
CA HIS A 276 26.83 12.30 11.06
C HIS A 276 27.45 12.77 9.74
N TYR A 277 27.36 14.06 9.43
CA TYR A 277 27.98 14.63 8.22
C TYR A 277 29.51 14.46 8.21
N ILE A 278 30.18 14.75 9.34
CA ILE A 278 31.63 14.55 9.51
C ILE A 278 31.99 13.08 9.36
N THR A 279 31.23 12.19 10.00
CA THR A 279 31.48 10.75 9.94
C THR A 279 31.36 10.24 8.51
N LEU A 280 30.30 10.61 7.80
CA LEU A 280 30.04 10.17 6.43
C LEU A 280 31.19 10.52 5.49
N GLY A 281 31.66 11.78 5.55
CA GLY A 281 32.75 12.24 4.71
C GLY A 281 34.11 11.68 5.16
N GLY A 282 34.41 11.72 6.46
CA GLY A 282 35.66 11.20 7.02
C GLY A 282 35.84 9.70 6.81
N ALA A 283 34.76 8.92 6.90
CA ALA A 283 34.76 7.47 6.65
C ALA A 283 35.12 7.10 5.21
N GLN A 284 34.81 7.97 4.24
CA GLN A 284 35.05 7.76 2.81
C GLN A 284 36.26 8.55 2.28
N GLY A 285 36.94 9.31 3.14
CA GLY A 285 38.06 10.16 2.75
C GLY A 285 37.66 11.38 1.92
N LEU A 286 36.40 11.81 2.00
CA LEU A 286 35.89 13.01 1.33
C LEU A 286 36.19 14.25 2.17
N SER A 287 36.46 15.37 1.51
CA SER A 287 36.49 16.69 2.14
C SER A 287 35.07 17.26 2.36
N PRO A 288 34.90 18.26 3.24
CA PRO A 288 33.63 18.95 3.42
C PRO A 288 33.02 19.48 2.11
N ASN A 289 33.82 20.09 1.22
CA ASN A 289 33.31 20.62 -0.05
C ASN A 289 33.02 19.53 -1.07
N GLN A 290 33.81 18.44 -1.10
CA GLN A 290 33.52 17.30 -1.98
C GLN A 290 32.15 16.70 -1.68
N LEU A 291 31.74 16.69 -0.40
CA LEU A 291 30.43 16.21 0.01
C LEU A 291 29.33 17.25 -0.28
N SER A 292 29.50 18.51 0.13
CA SER A 292 28.47 19.55 -0.05
C SER A 292 28.21 19.89 -1.52
N SER A 293 29.23 19.83 -2.38
CA SER A 293 29.10 20.07 -3.82
C SER A 293 28.25 19.02 -4.56
N GLN A 294 27.97 17.85 -3.96
CA GLN A 294 27.06 16.85 -4.53
C GLN A 294 25.58 17.20 -4.30
N LEU A 295 25.27 18.06 -3.32
CA LEU A 295 23.91 18.44 -2.92
C LEU A 295 23.33 19.56 -3.80
N LEU A 296 23.56 19.51 -5.11
CA LEU A 296 23.17 20.55 -6.07
C LEU A 296 21.64 20.74 -6.18
N GLY A 297 20.85 19.74 -5.77
CA GLY A 297 19.39 19.87 -5.67
C GLY A 297 18.95 20.81 -4.54
N GLY A 298 19.84 21.14 -3.61
CA GLY A 298 19.61 22.00 -2.46
C GLY A 298 19.50 21.23 -1.15
N VAL A 299 19.30 21.98 -0.08
CA VAL A 299 19.12 21.44 1.26
C VAL A 299 18.01 22.17 2.00
N THR A 300 17.39 21.50 2.96
CA THR A 300 16.46 22.14 3.90
C THR A 300 16.48 21.38 5.22
N GLY A 301 15.94 21.97 6.28
CA GLY A 301 15.90 21.34 7.57
C GLY A 301 14.61 21.64 8.31
N HIS A 302 14.06 20.62 8.95
CA HIS A 302 12.83 20.74 9.72
C HIS A 302 13.11 21.43 11.04
N SER A 303 12.39 22.52 11.32
CA SER A 303 12.57 23.32 12.53
C SER A 303 14.05 23.71 12.70
N GLN A 304 14.70 23.34 13.81
CA GLN A 304 16.10 23.64 14.06
C GLN A 304 17.08 23.11 13.00
N GLY A 305 16.71 22.06 12.25
CA GLY A 305 17.58 21.45 11.25
C GLY A 305 18.01 22.43 10.16
N VAL A 306 17.25 23.51 9.94
CA VAL A 306 17.54 24.52 8.91
C VAL A 306 18.88 25.22 9.16
N VAL A 307 19.31 25.34 10.42
CA VAL A 307 20.63 25.91 10.78
C VAL A 307 21.77 24.99 10.32
N VAL A 308 21.61 23.68 10.50
CA VAL A 308 22.60 22.68 10.07
C VAL A 308 22.61 22.56 8.54
N ALA A 309 21.45 22.63 7.90
CA ALA A 309 21.32 22.70 6.45
C ALA A 309 22.08 23.93 5.89
N ALA A 310 21.87 25.11 6.49
CA ALA A 310 22.55 26.34 6.11
C ALA A 310 24.07 26.27 6.28
N LEU A 311 24.55 25.63 7.35
CA LEU A 311 25.98 25.36 7.54
C LEU A 311 26.54 24.49 6.40
N ILE A 312 25.92 23.35 6.12
CA ILE A 312 26.41 22.34 5.17
C ILE A 312 26.32 22.81 3.72
N ALA A 313 25.36 23.67 3.38
CA ALA A 313 25.26 24.25 2.05
C ALA A 313 26.44 25.16 1.68
N GLY A 314 27.20 25.66 2.66
CA GLY A 314 28.36 26.52 2.41
C GLY A 314 29.58 25.76 1.95
N GLN A 315 30.43 26.45 1.17
CA GLN A 315 31.71 25.94 0.73
C GLN A 315 32.86 26.67 1.44
N LEU A 316 33.80 25.90 1.97
CA LEU A 316 35.04 26.43 2.51
C LEU A 316 35.95 26.92 1.36
N PRO A 317 36.82 27.91 1.60
CA PRO A 317 37.88 28.26 0.66
C PRO A 317 38.72 27.02 0.30
N SER A 318 39.11 26.87 -0.97
CA SER A 318 39.78 25.65 -1.47
C SER A 318 41.11 25.34 -0.75
N ASP A 319 41.81 26.36 -0.28
CA ASP A 319 43.04 26.24 0.53
C ASP A 319 42.79 25.80 1.98
N LYS A 320 41.53 25.80 2.42
CA LYS A 320 41.09 25.46 3.78
C LYS A 320 40.03 24.36 3.83
N ASP A 321 39.78 23.65 2.74
CA ASP A 321 38.80 22.56 2.64
C ASP A 321 39.25 21.32 3.42
N THR A 322 39.16 21.41 4.74
CA THR A 322 39.61 20.41 5.71
C THR A 322 38.57 20.24 6.79
N TRP A 323 38.47 19.03 7.36
CA TRP A 323 37.58 18.77 8.49
C TRP A 323 37.88 19.67 9.69
N THR A 324 39.15 19.98 9.97
CA THR A 324 39.54 20.91 11.03
C THR A 324 38.93 22.30 10.85
N GLN A 325 38.95 22.85 9.64
CA GLN A 325 38.32 24.15 9.38
C GLN A 325 36.79 24.05 9.44
N PHE A 326 36.21 22.95 8.95
CA PHE A 326 34.77 22.72 9.06
C PHE A 326 34.32 22.60 10.52
N HIS A 327 35.11 22.00 11.41
CA HIS A 327 34.81 21.95 12.84
C HIS A 327 34.66 23.36 13.42
N GLN A 328 35.48 24.32 13.00
CA GLN A 328 35.33 25.73 13.41
C GLN A 328 34.04 26.34 12.88
N SER A 329 33.71 26.12 11.60
CA SER A 329 32.43 26.56 11.03
C SER A 329 31.22 25.95 11.76
N ALA A 330 31.32 24.69 12.19
CA ALA A 330 30.28 24.00 12.94
C ALA A 330 30.02 24.62 14.32
N LEU A 331 31.02 25.24 14.96
CA LEU A 331 30.82 25.92 16.24
C LEU A 331 29.84 27.10 16.11
N HIS A 332 29.83 27.82 14.97
CA HIS A 332 28.85 28.88 14.73
C HIS A 332 27.41 28.35 14.69
N ALA A 333 27.16 27.20 14.05
CA ALA A 333 25.85 26.55 14.08
C ALA A 333 25.45 26.11 15.49
N ILE A 334 26.39 25.58 16.27
CA ILE A 334 26.16 25.21 17.67
C ILE A 334 25.84 26.46 18.53
N THR A 335 26.53 27.58 18.32
CA THR A 335 26.25 28.87 18.97
C THR A 335 24.82 29.31 18.71
N VAL A 336 24.40 29.31 17.43
CA VAL A 336 23.02 29.68 17.04
C VAL A 336 21.99 28.81 17.75
N LEU A 337 22.15 27.49 17.69
CA LEU A 337 21.23 26.54 18.31
C LEU A 337 21.20 26.66 19.84
N PHE A 338 22.35 26.93 20.47
CA PHE A 338 22.43 27.22 21.90
C PHE A 338 21.61 28.45 22.26
N HIS A 339 21.79 29.58 21.55
CA HIS A 339 21.04 30.80 21.83
C HIS A 339 19.54 30.65 21.54
N ILE A 340 19.14 29.90 20.51
CA ILE A 340 17.72 29.62 20.25
C ILE A 340 17.10 28.80 21.39
N GLY A 341 17.80 27.75 21.84
CA GLY A 341 17.37 26.92 22.97
C GLY A 341 17.27 27.71 24.26
N PHE A 342 18.27 28.54 24.54
CA PHE A 342 18.34 29.44 25.70
C PHE A 342 17.21 30.47 25.71
N GLN A 343 17.10 31.28 24.64
CA GLN A 343 16.11 32.36 24.57
C GLN A 343 14.67 31.82 24.57
N GLY A 344 14.42 30.69 23.89
CA GLY A 344 13.11 30.03 23.90
C GLY A 344 12.72 29.52 25.29
N SER A 345 13.68 28.89 25.99
CA SER A 345 13.45 28.34 27.33
C SER A 345 13.29 29.43 28.41
N VAL A 346 13.95 30.58 28.23
CA VAL A 346 13.76 31.77 29.09
C VAL A 346 12.42 32.46 28.79
N ALA A 347 12.02 32.53 27.52
CA ALA A 347 10.76 33.13 27.11
C ALA A 347 9.54 32.36 27.63
N PHE A 348 9.63 31.02 27.61
CA PHE A 348 8.55 30.13 28.00
C PHE A 348 9.07 29.10 29.03
N PRO A 349 9.21 29.49 30.31
CA PRO A 349 9.68 28.58 31.35
C PRO A 349 8.67 27.47 31.60
N GLN A 350 9.16 26.25 31.81
CA GLN A 350 8.30 25.10 32.06
C GLN A 350 7.52 25.25 33.37
N THR A 351 6.19 25.35 33.27
CA THR A 351 5.30 25.42 34.44
C THR A 351 4.79 24.02 34.81
N SER A 352 4.61 23.77 36.11
CA SER A 352 4.04 22.50 36.59
C SER A 352 2.53 22.50 36.35
N LEU A 353 2.03 21.50 35.63
CA LEU A 353 0.60 21.27 35.50
C LEU A 353 0.06 20.50 36.72
N PRO A 354 -1.18 20.77 37.17
CA PRO A 354 -1.85 19.95 38.17
C PRO A 354 -1.85 18.47 37.76
N PRO A 355 -1.54 17.52 38.68
CA PRO A 355 -1.46 16.09 38.37
C PRO A 355 -2.73 15.54 37.71
N LYS A 356 -3.89 16.11 38.06
CA LYS A 356 -5.18 15.77 37.45
C LYS A 356 -5.23 16.03 35.94
N LEU A 357 -4.63 17.12 35.46
CA LEU A 357 -4.59 17.45 34.03
C LEU A 357 -3.57 16.58 33.28
N THR A 358 -2.42 16.32 33.91
CA THR A 358 -1.42 15.39 33.37
C THR A 358 -2.00 13.99 33.20
N GLY A 359 -2.76 13.49 34.19
CA GLY A 359 -3.38 12.17 34.15
C GLY A 359 -4.42 11.95 33.05
N ILE A 360 -5.00 13.01 32.45
CA ILE A 360 -5.99 12.88 31.37
C ILE A 360 -5.36 12.29 30.09
N THR A 361 -4.08 12.59 29.86
CA THR A 361 -3.40 12.35 28.57
C THR A 361 -2.15 11.48 28.70
N ALA A 362 -1.56 11.38 29.90
CA ALA A 362 -0.31 10.68 30.14
C ALA A 362 -0.28 9.23 29.61
N GLU A 363 -1.37 8.48 29.73
CA GLU A 363 -1.43 7.08 29.30
C GLU A 363 -1.52 6.90 27.78
N ASN A 364 -2.21 7.81 27.07
CA ASN A 364 -2.57 7.60 25.67
C ASN A 364 -1.80 8.53 24.71
N GLU A 365 -1.78 9.84 24.99
CA GLU A 365 -1.13 10.85 24.13
C GLU A 365 0.22 11.33 24.68
N GLY A 366 0.58 10.93 25.90
CA GLY A 366 1.82 11.31 26.57
C GLY A 366 1.68 12.51 27.50
N VAL A 367 2.78 12.90 28.14
CA VAL A 367 2.82 14.02 29.08
C VAL A 367 2.56 15.33 28.33
N PRO A 368 1.65 16.21 28.81
CA PRO A 368 1.36 17.47 28.13
C PRO A 368 2.59 18.36 27.99
N THR A 369 2.80 18.82 26.78
CA THR A 369 3.82 19.80 26.39
C THR A 369 3.19 20.87 25.49
N PRO A 370 3.90 21.97 25.17
CA PRO A 370 3.35 23.02 24.32
C PRO A 370 3.17 22.66 22.84
N MET A 371 3.45 21.41 22.43
CA MET A 371 3.36 20.97 21.02
C MET A 371 2.67 19.60 20.91
N LEU A 372 1.53 19.55 20.24
CA LEU A 372 0.71 18.36 20.03
C LEU A 372 0.70 17.94 18.57
N ALA A 373 1.25 16.77 18.25
CA ALA A 373 1.15 16.18 16.91
C ALA A 373 -0.22 15.53 16.70
N VAL A 374 -0.86 15.84 15.57
CA VAL A 374 -2.14 15.29 15.13
C VAL A 374 -1.96 14.69 13.74
N THR A 375 -2.11 13.37 13.60
CA THR A 375 -1.88 12.64 12.35
C THR A 375 -3.09 11.81 11.96
N GLY A 376 -3.55 11.93 10.72
CA GLY A 376 -4.72 11.23 10.16
C GLY A 376 -5.99 12.09 10.07
N LEU A 377 -5.97 13.34 10.59
CA LEU A 377 -7.11 14.25 10.57
C LEU A 377 -6.94 15.33 9.48
N ALA A 378 -8.03 15.72 8.82
CA ALA A 378 -8.01 16.83 7.85
C ALA A 378 -7.89 18.19 8.54
N LEU A 379 -7.21 19.15 7.90
CA LEU A 379 -6.96 20.48 8.47
C LEU A 379 -8.25 21.21 8.84
N ASP A 380 -9.27 21.17 7.98
CA ASP A 380 -10.54 21.88 8.23
C ASP A 380 -11.25 21.40 9.51
N HIS A 381 -11.16 20.10 9.81
CA HIS A 381 -11.73 19.55 11.04
C HIS A 381 -10.90 19.95 12.26
N LEU A 382 -9.56 19.88 12.15
CA LEU A 382 -8.66 20.29 13.22
C LEU A 382 -8.81 21.78 13.56
N GLN A 383 -8.83 22.64 12.54
CA GLN A 383 -8.95 24.09 12.70
C GLN A 383 -10.27 24.46 13.37
N LYS A 384 -11.40 23.88 12.95
CA LYS A 384 -12.70 24.09 13.62
C LYS A 384 -12.67 23.76 15.12
N CYS A 385 -11.98 22.69 15.51
CA CYS A 385 -11.83 22.33 16.92
C CYS A 385 -10.94 23.33 17.68
N ILE A 386 -9.86 23.80 17.06
CA ILE A 386 -8.99 24.84 17.64
C ILE A 386 -9.78 26.13 17.84
N ASP A 387 -10.47 26.61 16.80
CA ASP A 387 -11.28 27.84 16.84
C ASP A 387 -12.34 27.77 17.93
N THR A 388 -13.01 26.62 18.06
CA THR A 388 -14.01 26.37 19.11
C THR A 388 -13.40 26.55 20.50
N ILE A 389 -12.21 26.00 20.76
CA ILE A 389 -11.56 26.10 22.07
C ILE A 389 -11.06 27.51 22.34
N SER A 390 -10.48 28.15 21.33
CA SER A 390 -10.05 29.55 21.42
C SER A 390 -11.21 30.47 21.78
N SER A 391 -12.41 30.25 21.20
CA SER A 391 -13.61 31.02 21.57
C SER A 391 -14.01 30.84 23.04
N HIS A 392 -13.90 29.63 23.60
CA HIS A 392 -14.22 29.40 25.02
C HIS A 392 -13.23 30.08 25.97
N LEU A 393 -11.98 30.28 25.53
CA LEU A 393 -10.95 30.97 26.33
C LEU A 393 -10.97 32.49 26.16
N ALA A 394 -11.48 32.99 25.02
CA ALA A 394 -11.62 34.42 24.75
C ALA A 394 -12.62 35.12 25.69
N GLU A 395 -13.58 34.37 26.28
CA GLU A 395 -14.49 34.88 27.32
C GLU A 395 -13.75 35.33 28.59
N ASP A 396 -12.62 34.70 28.89
CA ASP A 396 -11.79 35.02 30.07
C ASP A 396 -10.68 36.06 29.74
N HIS A 397 -10.28 36.20 28.47
CA HIS A 397 -9.17 37.06 28.01
C HIS A 397 -9.45 37.68 26.61
N PRO A 398 -10.12 38.84 26.51
CA PRO A 398 -10.67 39.37 25.25
C PRO A 398 -9.66 39.94 24.23
N ASP A 399 -8.43 40.27 24.66
CA ASP A 399 -7.45 41.02 23.85
C ASP A 399 -6.23 40.17 23.38
N ALA A 400 -6.29 38.85 23.47
CA ALA A 400 -5.15 37.98 23.17
C ALA A 400 -5.24 37.31 21.79
N GLU A 401 -4.08 37.19 21.12
CA GLU A 401 -3.88 36.24 20.02
C GLU A 401 -4.33 34.82 20.44
N PRO A 402 -4.77 33.96 19.49
CA PRO A 402 -5.28 32.64 19.84
C PRO A 402 -4.21 31.79 20.52
N ASP A 403 -4.45 31.35 21.76
CA ASP A 403 -3.47 30.63 22.59
C ASP A 403 -2.92 29.34 21.94
N ALA A 404 -3.67 28.73 21.02
CA ALA A 404 -3.23 27.59 20.23
C ALA A 404 -3.41 27.83 18.72
N GLN A 405 -2.43 27.40 17.93
CA GLN A 405 -2.43 27.49 16.46
C GLN A 405 -1.79 26.25 15.83
N VAL A 406 -2.18 25.94 14.58
CA VAL A 406 -1.42 24.99 13.76
C VAL A 406 -0.10 25.66 13.35
N SER A 407 1.02 25.04 13.72
CA SER A 407 2.35 25.62 13.55
C SER A 407 3.22 24.83 12.57
N LEU A 408 3.06 23.50 12.51
CA LEU A 408 3.75 22.65 11.55
C LEU A 408 2.76 21.94 10.65
N PHE A 409 2.88 22.18 9.35
CA PHE A 409 2.16 21.52 8.27
C PHE A 409 3.06 20.46 7.65
N ASN A 410 3.18 19.33 8.36
CA ASN A 410 4.10 18.25 8.05
C ASN A 410 3.64 17.42 6.83
N GLY A 411 2.35 17.40 6.52
CA GLY A 411 1.76 16.74 5.36
C GLY A 411 0.29 17.12 5.21
N SER A 412 -0.43 16.49 4.28
CA SER A 412 -1.85 16.80 4.01
C SER A 412 -2.81 16.45 5.16
N LYS A 413 -2.43 15.48 6.01
CA LYS A 413 -3.16 15.06 7.22
C LYS A 413 -2.22 14.87 8.42
N ALA A 414 -1.10 15.60 8.45
CA ALA A 414 -0.11 15.51 9.51
C ALA A 414 0.27 16.91 9.95
N PHE A 415 -0.14 17.27 11.17
CA PHE A 415 -0.03 18.62 11.71
C PHE A 415 0.57 18.60 13.12
N VAL A 416 1.14 19.73 13.54
CA VAL A 416 1.43 19.99 14.94
C VAL A 416 0.72 21.27 15.36
N VAL A 417 0.02 21.19 16.48
CA VAL A 417 -0.63 22.33 17.13
C VAL A 417 0.27 22.81 18.25
N THR A 418 0.67 24.07 18.22
CA THR A 418 1.47 24.71 19.27
C THR A 418 0.58 25.63 20.11
N GLY A 419 0.73 25.59 21.42
CA GLY A 419 0.03 26.47 22.36
C GLY A 419 0.32 26.14 23.82
N HIS A 420 -0.34 26.80 24.76
CA HIS A 420 -0.13 26.48 26.17
C HIS A 420 -0.56 25.02 26.48
N PRO A 421 0.21 24.23 27.26
CA PRO A 421 -0.10 22.82 27.51
C PRO A 421 -1.52 22.58 28.05
N ARG A 422 -2.04 23.49 28.88
CA ARG A 422 -3.41 23.43 29.43
C ARG A 422 -4.47 23.46 28.31
N THR A 423 -4.28 24.30 27.31
CA THR A 423 -5.21 24.45 26.18
C THR A 423 -5.18 23.23 25.28
N LEU A 424 -3.98 22.68 25.04
CA LEU A 424 -3.82 21.47 24.24
C LEU A 424 -4.45 20.22 24.91
N VAL A 425 -4.45 20.13 26.25
CA VAL A 425 -5.21 19.08 26.97
C VAL A 425 -6.72 19.22 26.73
N GLY A 426 -7.22 20.46 26.68
CA GLY A 426 -8.60 20.75 26.28
C GLY A 426 -8.89 20.29 24.86
N LEU A 427 -7.97 20.55 23.93
CA LEU A 427 -8.06 20.12 22.53
C LEU A 427 -8.11 18.60 22.37
N VAL A 428 -7.22 17.87 23.06
CA VAL A 428 -7.27 16.40 23.09
C VAL A 428 -8.62 15.91 23.59
N SER A 429 -9.14 16.50 24.66
CA SER A 429 -10.44 16.12 25.24
C SER A 429 -11.62 16.36 24.29
N ALA A 430 -11.59 17.45 23.51
CA ALA A 430 -12.59 17.74 22.48
C ALA A 430 -12.49 16.77 21.30
N LEU A 431 -11.28 16.56 20.78
CA LEU A 431 -11.02 15.69 19.63
C LEU A 431 -11.32 14.21 19.92
N ARG A 432 -11.14 13.74 21.16
CA ARG A 432 -11.55 12.38 21.57
C ARG A 432 -13.03 12.11 21.34
N LYS A 433 -13.90 13.12 21.45
CA LYS A 433 -15.36 12.95 21.26
C LYS A 433 -15.76 12.72 19.80
N SER A 434 -14.91 13.16 18.86
CA SER A 434 -15.14 13.04 17.41
C SER A 434 -14.17 12.05 16.74
N LYS A 435 -13.54 11.18 17.53
CA LYS A 435 -12.57 10.17 17.09
C LYS A 435 -13.16 8.76 17.21
N ALA A 436 -12.88 7.91 16.23
CA ALA A 436 -13.03 6.46 16.39
C ALA A 436 -11.73 5.84 16.92
N GLU A 437 -11.86 4.82 17.78
CA GLU A 437 -10.71 4.05 18.24
C GLU A 437 -10.07 3.25 17.10
N PRO A 438 -8.74 3.12 17.07
CA PRO A 438 -8.05 2.27 16.10
C PRO A 438 -8.59 0.84 16.16
N GLY A 439 -9.00 0.29 15.02
CA GLY A 439 -9.55 -1.07 14.92
C GLY A 439 -11.06 -1.17 15.14
N LEU A 440 -11.77 -0.06 15.43
CA LEU A 440 -13.24 -0.06 15.36
C LEU A 440 -13.69 -0.31 13.93
N ASP A 441 -14.40 -1.42 13.70
CA ASP A 441 -14.93 -1.75 12.38
C ASP A 441 -16.07 -0.80 12.00
N GLN A 442 -15.76 0.13 11.11
CA GLN A 442 -16.73 1.05 10.50
C GLN A 442 -17.06 0.66 9.05
N SER A 443 -16.63 -0.52 8.58
CA SER A 443 -16.80 -0.96 7.19
C SER A 443 -18.26 -1.05 6.73
N ARG A 444 -19.19 -1.24 7.68
CA ARG A 444 -20.64 -1.30 7.45
C ARG A 444 -21.34 0.06 7.54
N ILE A 445 -20.64 1.10 7.98
CA ILE A 445 -21.16 2.47 8.06
C ILE A 445 -20.79 3.18 6.75
N PRO A 446 -21.75 3.88 6.08
CA PRO A 446 -21.45 4.72 4.92
C PRO A 446 -20.28 5.68 5.20
N PHE A 447 -19.35 5.80 4.25
CA PHE A 447 -18.09 6.50 4.45
C PHE A 447 -18.26 7.92 5.03
N SER A 448 -19.19 8.72 4.50
CA SER A 448 -19.46 10.08 4.97
C SER A 448 -19.92 10.19 6.43
N LYS A 449 -20.43 9.11 7.01
CA LYS A 449 -20.95 9.04 8.39
C LYS A 449 -19.96 8.43 9.38
N ARG A 450 -18.77 8.01 8.92
CA ARG A 450 -17.75 7.41 9.78
C ARG A 450 -17.09 8.48 10.63
N LEU A 451 -16.73 8.10 11.85
CA LEU A 451 -15.85 8.90 12.68
C LEU A 451 -14.41 8.76 12.15
N PRO A 452 -13.65 9.86 12.04
CA PRO A 452 -12.26 9.81 11.60
C PRO A 452 -11.40 9.02 12.60
N VAL A 453 -10.47 8.24 12.06
CA VAL A 453 -9.44 7.55 12.82
C VAL A 453 -8.15 8.35 12.69
N PHE A 454 -7.65 8.88 13.82
CA PHE A 454 -6.44 9.68 13.86
C PHE A 454 -5.72 9.52 15.19
N SER A 455 -4.41 9.79 15.20
CA SER A 455 -3.57 9.74 16.39
C SER A 455 -3.22 11.15 16.87
N MET A 456 -3.15 11.31 18.19
CA MET A 456 -2.68 12.52 18.86
C MET A 456 -1.53 12.15 19.78
N ARG A 457 -0.45 12.93 19.79
CA ARG A 457 0.69 12.69 20.68
C ARG A 457 1.38 13.99 21.03
N PHE A 458 1.60 14.24 22.31
CA PHE A 458 2.45 15.34 22.76
C PHE A 458 3.90 15.05 22.38
N LEU A 459 4.54 16.04 21.74
CA LEU A 459 5.95 15.96 21.41
C LEU A 459 6.77 16.30 22.66
N PRO A 460 7.89 15.61 22.96
CA PRO A 460 8.71 15.86 24.14
C PRO A 460 9.55 17.15 23.97
N ILE A 461 8.89 18.28 23.74
CA ILE A 461 9.46 19.59 23.42
C ILE A 461 8.85 20.59 24.41
N GLY A 462 9.67 21.20 25.26
CA GLY A 462 9.21 22.07 26.35
C GLY A 462 8.93 23.52 25.96
N VAL A 463 9.18 23.90 24.70
CA VAL A 463 9.08 25.28 24.21
C VAL A 463 8.12 25.33 23.02
N PRO A 464 7.20 26.32 22.94
CA PRO A 464 6.22 26.44 21.86
C PRO A 464 6.82 27.04 20.58
N TYR A 465 7.75 26.33 19.95
CA TYR A 465 8.36 26.77 18.68
C TYR A 465 7.31 26.98 17.57
N HIS A 466 7.65 27.86 16.63
CA HIS A 466 6.81 28.21 15.48
C HIS A 466 5.47 28.84 15.90
N SER A 467 5.50 29.70 16.92
CA SER A 467 4.29 30.37 17.42
C SER A 467 4.56 31.77 17.93
N HIS A 468 3.48 32.55 18.01
CA HIS A 468 3.49 33.90 18.54
C HIS A 468 3.94 33.99 20.01
N HIS A 469 3.86 32.88 20.77
CA HIS A 469 4.39 32.80 22.15
C HIS A 469 5.88 33.14 22.25
N LEU A 470 6.62 33.01 21.14
CA LEU A 470 8.05 33.32 21.08
C LEU A 470 8.36 34.65 20.37
N GLN A 471 7.35 35.49 20.14
CA GLN A 471 7.53 36.80 19.54
C GLN A 471 8.57 37.62 20.33
N GLY A 472 9.49 38.25 19.61
CA GLY A 472 10.60 39.02 20.19
C GLY A 472 11.80 38.19 20.68
N CYS A 473 11.76 36.85 20.64
CA CYS A 473 12.93 36.02 20.93
C CYS A 473 14.08 36.28 19.95
N THR A 474 13.79 36.41 18.65
CA THR A 474 14.78 36.76 17.62
C THR A 474 15.48 38.07 17.96
N SER A 475 14.71 39.12 18.28
CA SER A 475 15.28 40.41 18.66
C SER A 475 16.13 40.34 19.93
N ARG A 476 15.79 39.47 20.91
CA ARG A 476 16.63 39.21 22.09
C ARG A 476 17.91 38.47 21.74
N MET A 477 17.82 37.46 20.87
CA MET A 477 18.97 36.70 20.38
C MET A 477 19.96 37.60 19.64
N MET A 478 19.49 38.56 18.85
CA MET A 478 20.35 39.43 18.04
C MET A 478 21.06 40.56 18.83
N ARG A 479 20.90 40.62 20.16
CA ARG A 479 21.55 41.63 21.02
C ARG A 479 23.07 41.44 21.11
N PRO A 480 23.81 42.44 21.59
CA PRO A 480 25.23 42.30 21.94
C PRO A 480 25.47 41.13 22.91
N ALA A 481 26.64 40.50 22.83
CA ALA A 481 26.99 39.36 23.69
C ALA A 481 26.99 39.72 25.18
N ALA A 482 27.38 40.96 25.52
CA ALA A 482 27.33 41.48 26.90
C ALA A 482 25.91 41.53 27.48
N ASP A 483 24.88 41.59 26.63
CA ASP A 483 23.46 41.60 27.01
C ASP A 483 22.82 40.21 26.92
N GLY A 484 23.63 39.15 26.74
CA GLY A 484 23.16 37.76 26.60
C GLY A 484 22.63 37.41 25.20
N GLY A 485 22.89 38.24 24.19
CA GLY A 485 22.64 37.92 22.78
C GLY A 485 23.81 37.20 22.12
N ILE A 486 23.71 36.96 20.81
CA ILE A 486 24.69 36.20 20.02
C ILE A 486 25.88 37.06 19.57
N GLY A 487 25.77 38.40 19.64
CA GLY A 487 26.85 39.32 19.27
C GLY A 487 26.92 39.62 17.76
N GLN A 488 27.70 40.65 17.41
CA GLN A 488 27.84 41.13 16.02
C GLN A 488 28.80 40.28 15.18
N GLU A 489 29.80 39.64 15.80
CA GLU A 489 30.77 38.79 15.10
C GLU A 489 30.09 37.58 14.46
N GLU A 490 29.20 36.91 15.21
CA GLU A 490 28.39 35.79 14.69
C GLU A 490 27.46 36.24 13.57
N GLN A 491 26.82 37.42 13.70
CA GLN A 491 25.97 37.97 12.65
C GLN A 491 26.76 38.19 11.36
N ALA A 492 27.93 38.82 11.45
CA ALA A 492 28.80 39.07 10.31
C ALA A 492 29.30 37.76 9.67
N TRP A 493 29.61 36.74 10.47
CA TRP A 493 30.00 35.43 9.96
C TRP A 493 28.89 34.78 9.14
N TRP A 494 27.65 34.76 9.65
CA TRP A 494 26.52 34.17 8.92
C TRP A 494 26.17 34.92 7.63
N GLU A 495 26.29 36.25 7.61
CA GLU A 495 26.12 37.01 6.37
C GLU A 495 27.23 36.70 5.35
N ALA A 496 28.48 36.58 5.79
CA ALA A 496 29.57 36.16 4.91
C ALA A 496 29.36 34.72 4.42
N HIS A 497 28.88 33.82 5.29
CA HIS A 497 28.58 32.42 4.96
C HIS A 497 27.46 32.29 3.94
N LYS A 498 26.42 33.15 3.99
CA LYS A 498 25.36 33.20 2.97
C LYS A 498 25.92 33.37 1.55
N ALA A 499 26.99 34.15 1.39
CA ALA A 499 27.66 34.31 0.10
C ALA A 499 28.46 33.08 -0.35
N SER A 500 28.79 32.16 0.56
CA SER A 500 29.52 30.91 0.28
C SER A 500 28.63 29.71 -0.08
N LEU A 501 27.30 29.88 -0.04
CA LEU A 501 26.35 28.79 -0.26
C LEU A 501 26.43 28.24 -1.69
N GLY A 502 26.91 26.99 -1.82
CA GLY A 502 27.08 26.27 -3.09
C GLY A 502 25.78 25.71 -3.66
N CYS A 503 24.72 25.61 -2.86
CA CYS A 503 23.40 25.12 -3.26
C CYS A 503 22.26 25.93 -2.60
N PRO A 504 21.01 25.82 -3.09
CA PRO A 504 19.86 26.44 -2.44
C PRO A 504 19.66 25.93 -1.01
N VAL A 505 19.35 26.83 -0.08
CA VAL A 505 18.81 26.48 1.24
C VAL A 505 17.34 26.89 1.22
N PHE A 506 16.43 25.92 1.25
CA PHE A 506 15.00 26.21 1.11
C PHE A 506 14.38 26.64 2.45
N ASN A 507 13.73 27.81 2.42
CA ASN A 507 13.01 28.36 3.55
C ASN A 507 11.85 27.43 3.98
N THR A 508 11.70 27.19 5.28
CA THR A 508 10.75 26.21 5.82
C THR A 508 9.29 26.63 5.71
N GLU A 509 9.01 27.92 5.53
CA GLU A 509 7.66 28.47 5.37
C GLU A 509 7.30 28.67 3.90
N THR A 510 8.21 29.25 3.11
CA THR A 510 7.93 29.67 1.73
C THR A 510 8.49 28.73 0.66
N GLY A 511 9.43 27.84 1.01
CA GLY A 511 10.14 27.00 0.04
C GLY A 511 11.09 27.76 -0.88
N ASP A 512 11.27 29.07 -0.69
CA ASP A 512 12.14 29.88 -1.54
C ASP A 512 13.62 29.68 -1.15
N ASP A 513 14.51 29.94 -2.11
CA ASP A 513 15.95 29.91 -1.88
C ASP A 513 16.40 31.09 -1.01
N MET A 514 16.93 30.79 0.19
CA MET A 514 17.36 31.79 1.15
C MET A 514 18.56 32.63 0.68
N ARG A 515 19.29 32.21 -0.36
CA ARG A 515 20.35 33.02 -0.98
C ARG A 515 19.83 34.34 -1.53
N ALA A 516 18.57 34.37 -1.98
CA ALA A 516 17.93 35.52 -2.59
C ALA A 516 17.14 36.41 -1.60
N GLN A 517 17.07 36.05 -0.31
CA GLN A 517 16.30 36.82 0.68
C GLN A 517 17.01 38.13 1.07
N GLU A 518 16.26 39.22 1.23
CA GLU A 518 16.83 40.52 1.67
C GLU A 518 17.08 40.58 3.18
N LYS A 519 16.31 39.83 3.96
CA LYS A 519 16.46 39.75 5.41
C LYS A 519 17.82 39.17 5.79
N GLY A 520 18.38 39.64 6.91
CA GLY A 520 19.61 39.09 7.48
C GLY A 520 19.48 37.58 7.68
N PHE A 521 20.47 36.82 7.25
CA PHE A 521 20.44 35.37 7.17
C PHE A 521 20.21 34.72 8.53
N LEU A 522 20.94 35.17 9.55
CA LEU A 522 20.80 34.66 10.91
C LEU A 522 19.43 35.00 11.51
N GLU A 523 18.93 36.22 11.26
CA GLU A 523 17.62 36.65 11.71
C GLU A 523 16.51 35.81 11.05
N ALA A 524 16.64 35.54 9.75
CA ALA A 524 15.72 34.68 9.01
C ALA A 524 15.75 33.22 9.49
N LEU A 525 16.92 32.68 9.87
CA LEU A 525 17.03 31.35 10.47
C LEU A 525 16.37 31.29 11.86
N ALA A 526 16.56 32.32 12.68
CA ALA A 526 15.96 32.41 14.00
C ALA A 526 14.43 32.51 13.92
N ASP A 527 13.88 33.36 13.06
CA ASP A 527 12.43 33.50 12.87
C ASP A 527 11.77 32.21 12.37
N GLN A 528 12.43 31.49 11.46
CA GLN A 528 11.98 30.17 10.97
C GLN A 528 11.81 29.14 12.09
N ILE A 529 12.47 29.33 13.24
CA ILE A 529 12.39 28.42 14.39
C ILE A 529 11.49 29.00 15.49
N PHE A 530 11.60 30.29 15.80
CA PHE A 530 10.81 30.91 16.86
C PHE A 530 9.35 31.09 16.48
N THR A 531 9.05 31.73 15.35
CA THR A 531 7.73 32.31 15.08
C THR A 531 7.09 31.79 13.80
N SER A 532 7.86 31.69 12.71
CA SER A 532 7.33 31.25 11.41
C SER A 532 6.84 29.80 11.44
N PRO A 533 5.67 29.52 10.82
CA PRO A 533 5.17 28.16 10.68
C PRO A 533 6.00 27.34 9.68
N ILE A 534 6.01 26.02 9.82
CA ILE A 534 6.65 25.11 8.86
C ILE A 534 5.62 24.65 7.85
N LYS A 535 5.85 24.88 6.56
CA LYS A 535 5.08 24.29 5.44
C LYS A 535 5.94 23.24 4.75
N TRP A 536 6.04 22.06 5.36
CA TRP A 536 7.08 21.09 5.03
C TRP A 536 6.97 20.53 3.61
N THR A 537 5.75 20.32 3.11
CA THR A 537 5.52 19.89 1.71
C THR A 537 5.99 20.93 0.70
N ARG A 538 5.95 22.22 1.05
CA ARG A 538 6.44 23.33 0.22
C ARG A 538 7.96 23.46 0.31
N ALA A 539 8.53 23.34 1.51
CA ALA A 539 9.98 23.34 1.70
C ALA A 539 10.68 22.13 1.03
N CYS A 540 9.97 21.01 0.92
CA CYS A 540 10.43 19.80 0.21
C CYS A 540 9.92 19.71 -1.23
N ALA A 541 9.44 20.81 -1.83
CA ALA A 541 9.12 20.87 -3.25
C ALA A 541 10.41 21.01 -4.08
N PHE A 542 11.27 20.01 -3.96
CA PHE A 542 12.57 19.96 -4.62
C PHE A 542 12.42 19.97 -6.16
N PRO A 543 13.49 20.32 -6.90
CA PRO A 543 13.48 20.28 -8.36
C PRO A 543 12.97 18.94 -8.91
N GLU A 544 12.21 18.97 -10.01
CA GLU A 544 11.59 17.75 -10.57
C GLU A 544 12.59 16.67 -10.98
N ASP A 545 13.80 17.07 -11.37
CA ASP A 545 14.93 16.20 -11.72
C ASP A 545 15.70 15.66 -10.49
N THR A 546 15.20 15.88 -9.27
CA THR A 546 15.76 15.29 -8.05
C THR A 546 15.64 13.77 -8.09
N THR A 547 16.75 13.08 -7.91
CA THR A 547 16.79 11.59 -7.94
C THR A 547 16.83 10.99 -6.55
N HIS A 548 17.58 11.59 -5.64
CA HIS A 548 17.78 11.07 -4.29
C HIS A 548 17.63 12.20 -3.28
N ILE A 549 17.03 11.86 -2.14
CA ILE A 549 16.99 12.71 -0.96
C ILE A 549 17.83 11.97 0.09
N ILE A 550 18.74 12.68 0.75
CA ILE A 550 19.62 12.14 1.79
C ILE A 550 19.13 12.68 3.14
N ASP A 551 18.66 11.80 4.01
CA ASP A 551 18.28 12.13 5.38
C ASP A 551 19.52 12.11 6.28
N PHE A 552 19.97 13.31 6.65
CA PHE A 552 21.00 13.56 7.65
C PHE A 552 20.40 13.78 9.05
N GLY A 553 19.07 13.71 9.17
CA GLY A 553 18.35 13.81 10.42
C GLY A 553 18.49 12.58 11.32
N LEU A 554 18.09 12.78 12.57
CA LEU A 554 18.13 11.76 13.62
C LEU A 554 16.84 10.93 13.63
N GLY A 555 16.87 9.77 14.30
CA GLY A 555 15.67 8.96 14.53
C GLY A 555 15.21 8.09 13.35
N THR A 556 15.84 8.22 12.18
CA THR A 556 15.80 7.23 11.09
C THR A 556 14.38 6.96 10.56
N LEU A 557 13.85 5.73 10.69
CA LEU A 557 12.47 5.38 10.32
C LEU A 557 11.41 6.13 11.13
N SER A 558 11.77 6.65 12.31
CA SER A 558 10.93 7.53 13.13
C SER A 558 11.28 9.01 12.95
N GLY A 559 12.29 9.32 12.14
CA GLY A 559 12.82 10.66 11.88
C GLY A 559 12.14 11.37 10.70
N ILE A 560 12.76 12.47 10.27
CA ILE A 560 12.21 13.34 9.23
C ILE A 560 12.15 12.67 7.85
N GLY A 561 13.09 11.76 7.54
CA GLY A 561 13.08 11.03 6.27
C GLY A 561 11.81 10.22 6.06
N SER A 562 11.21 9.67 7.13
CA SER A 562 9.92 8.96 7.02
C SER A 562 8.77 9.88 6.60
N LEU A 563 8.79 11.15 7.04
CA LEU A 563 7.79 12.15 6.69
C LEU A 563 7.97 12.60 5.24
N VAL A 564 9.22 12.86 4.85
CA VAL A 564 9.55 13.23 3.46
C VAL A 564 9.21 12.09 2.50
N ALA A 565 9.53 10.85 2.84
CA ALA A 565 9.20 9.67 2.04
C ALA A 565 7.69 9.54 1.76
N ARG A 566 6.83 9.78 2.78
CA ARG A 566 5.38 9.79 2.58
C ARG A 566 4.90 10.93 1.69
N ASN A 567 5.49 12.12 1.80
CA ASN A 567 5.10 13.29 1.02
C ASN A 567 5.62 13.25 -0.44
N THR A 568 6.66 12.46 -0.69
CA THR A 568 7.33 12.32 -2.00
C THR A 568 7.07 10.99 -2.67
N GLU A 569 6.20 10.17 -2.07
CA GLU A 569 5.87 8.84 -2.56
C GLU A 569 5.37 8.92 -4.01
N GLY A 570 5.95 8.08 -4.87
CA GLY A 570 5.62 8.04 -6.29
C GLY A 570 6.27 9.11 -7.17
N LYS A 571 6.94 10.12 -6.60
CA LYS A 571 7.58 11.20 -7.39
C LYS A 571 8.87 10.79 -8.09
N GLY A 572 9.38 9.58 -7.84
CA GLY A 572 10.66 9.08 -8.35
C GLY A 572 11.87 9.45 -7.49
N HIS A 573 11.66 9.92 -6.26
CA HIS A 573 12.74 10.26 -5.34
C HIS A 573 13.12 9.05 -4.48
N ARG A 574 14.38 8.61 -4.55
CA ARG A 574 14.94 7.60 -3.65
C ARG A 574 15.28 8.24 -2.30
N MET A 575 14.67 7.75 -1.23
CA MET A 575 15.02 8.18 0.14
C MET A 575 16.20 7.35 0.66
N VAL A 576 17.29 8.01 1.02
CA VAL A 576 18.51 7.39 1.55
C VAL A 576 18.79 7.93 2.96
N PHE A 577 19.03 7.06 3.94
CA PHE A 577 19.26 7.44 5.35
C PHE A 577 20.74 7.37 5.72
N ALA A 578 21.33 8.47 6.21
CA ALA A 578 22.75 8.51 6.56
C ALA A 578 23.07 7.93 7.96
N GLY A 579 22.10 7.91 8.88
CA GLY A 579 22.33 7.62 10.31
C GLY A 579 22.42 6.14 10.74
N LEU A 580 22.36 5.17 9.82
CA LEU A 580 22.21 3.73 10.15
C LEU A 580 23.30 2.79 9.59
N PRO A 581 24.59 3.04 9.83
CA PRO A 581 25.66 2.29 9.16
C PRO A 581 25.79 0.80 9.56
N ALA A 582 25.06 0.29 10.56
CA ALA A 582 25.28 -1.05 11.14
C ALA A 582 24.03 -1.91 11.41
N SER A 583 22.82 -1.36 11.32
CA SER A 583 21.58 -2.08 11.60
C SER A 583 21.12 -2.86 10.37
N GLY A 584 20.86 -4.17 10.50
CA GLY A 584 20.41 -5.00 9.37
C GLY A 584 18.90 -5.10 9.18
N GLN A 585 18.12 -4.14 9.67
CA GLN A 585 16.65 -4.23 9.67
C GLN A 585 16.01 -3.51 8.47
N GLY A 586 15.34 -4.29 7.61
CA GLY A 586 14.41 -3.80 6.58
C GLY A 586 14.93 -3.94 5.14
N HIS A 587 14.02 -4.15 4.18
CA HIS A 587 14.30 -4.34 2.74
C HIS A 587 14.89 -3.10 2.01
N LYS A 588 15.36 -2.09 2.75
CA LYS A 588 15.99 -0.87 2.19
C LYS A 588 17.41 -0.82 2.72
N ILE A 589 18.36 -1.15 1.85
CA ILE A 589 19.74 -1.49 2.19
C ILE A 589 20.42 -0.25 2.79
N MET A 590 20.80 -0.33 4.07
CA MET A 590 21.22 0.80 4.91
C MET A 590 22.70 1.21 4.70
N ASN A 591 23.26 0.87 3.54
CA ASN A 591 24.63 1.15 3.09
C ASN A 591 24.67 2.04 1.84
N GLU A 592 23.54 2.49 1.28
CA GLU A 592 23.50 3.18 -0.03
C GLU A 592 24.38 4.45 -0.09
N VAL A 593 24.58 5.16 1.03
CA VAL A 593 25.52 6.30 1.09
C VAL A 593 26.99 5.88 1.03
N TYR A 594 27.32 4.64 1.36
CA TYR A 594 28.66 4.07 1.31
C TYR A 594 28.89 3.15 0.11
N ASP A 595 27.81 2.63 -0.51
CA ASP A 595 27.86 1.66 -1.61
C ASP A 595 28.67 2.20 -2.79
N SER A 596 29.83 1.59 -3.00
CA SER A 596 30.80 1.94 -4.04
C SER A 596 30.52 1.26 -5.38
N THR A 597 29.49 0.41 -5.45
CA THR A 597 29.17 -0.45 -6.60
C THR A 597 27.90 -0.03 -7.34
N HIS A 598 26.77 0.10 -6.63
CA HIS A 598 25.44 0.28 -7.23
C HIS A 598 24.76 1.56 -6.75
N ILE A 599 23.81 2.07 -7.56
CA ILE A 599 22.87 3.13 -7.18
C ILE A 599 21.47 2.62 -7.45
N VAL A 600 20.62 2.61 -6.42
CA VAL A 600 19.21 2.23 -6.55
C VAL A 600 18.38 3.46 -6.91
N ARG A 601 17.60 3.40 -8.00
CA ARG A 601 16.76 4.51 -8.46
C ARG A 601 15.28 4.16 -8.35
N GLU A 602 14.48 5.15 -7.98
CA GLU A 602 13.03 5.07 -8.07
C GLU A 602 12.56 5.71 -9.38
N GLN A 603 11.49 5.18 -9.97
CA GLN A 603 10.85 5.80 -11.12
C GLN A 603 9.56 6.48 -10.68
N ARG A 604 9.27 7.63 -11.29
CA ARG A 604 8.02 8.34 -11.05
C ARG A 604 6.84 7.48 -11.56
N TRP A 605 5.76 7.37 -10.79
CA TRP A 605 4.61 6.54 -11.17
C TRP A 605 3.99 6.96 -12.50
N SER A 606 3.92 8.26 -12.75
CA SER A 606 3.41 8.82 -14.01
C SER A 606 4.27 8.49 -15.23
N GLU A 607 5.51 8.06 -15.05
CA GLU A 607 6.39 7.62 -16.12
C GLU A 607 6.40 6.09 -16.24
N LYS A 608 6.54 5.39 -15.11
CA LYS A 608 6.59 3.92 -15.02
C LYS A 608 5.29 3.26 -15.48
N TYR A 609 4.15 3.83 -15.10
CA TYR A 609 2.82 3.31 -15.41
C TYR A 609 2.08 4.19 -16.44
N LYS A 610 2.84 5.01 -17.18
CA LYS A 610 2.28 5.85 -18.24
C LYS A 610 1.59 4.98 -19.29
N ILE A 611 0.33 5.28 -19.59
CA ILE A 611 -0.35 4.65 -20.72
C ILE A 611 0.25 5.17 -22.03
N ARG A 612 0.45 4.27 -23.00
CA ARG A 612 1.03 4.61 -24.32
C ARG A 612 0.18 4.07 -25.44
N LEU A 613 0.52 4.43 -26.68
CA LEU A 613 -0.03 3.78 -27.86
C LEU A 613 1.04 2.87 -28.46
N VAL A 614 0.62 1.72 -28.96
CA VAL A 614 1.42 0.88 -29.83
C VAL A 614 0.65 0.63 -31.11
N LYS A 615 1.36 0.66 -32.25
CA LYS A 615 0.80 0.29 -33.54
C LYS A 615 1.14 -1.16 -33.85
N THR A 616 0.12 -2.01 -33.83
CA THR A 616 0.29 -3.43 -34.13
C THR A 616 0.47 -3.69 -35.63
N LYS A 617 0.96 -4.87 -36.01
CA LYS A 617 1.23 -5.24 -37.42
C LYS A 617 -0.01 -5.16 -38.33
N ASP A 618 -1.20 -5.36 -37.77
CA ASP A 618 -2.48 -5.19 -38.45
C ASP A 618 -2.87 -3.71 -38.66
N GLY A 619 -2.04 -2.77 -38.22
CA GLY A 619 -2.19 -1.33 -38.38
C GLY A 619 -3.03 -0.66 -37.31
N ARG A 620 -3.58 -1.40 -36.33
CA ARG A 620 -4.40 -0.84 -35.25
C ARG A 620 -3.53 -0.11 -34.22
N LEU A 621 -4.05 0.98 -33.71
CA LEU A 621 -3.53 1.63 -32.51
C LEU A 621 -4.15 0.98 -31.28
N GLN A 622 -3.32 0.45 -30.40
CA GLN A 622 -3.74 -0.19 -29.15
C GLN A 622 -3.18 0.58 -27.96
N ILE A 623 -3.96 0.66 -26.89
CA ILE A 623 -3.55 1.29 -25.64
C ILE A 623 -2.66 0.29 -24.89
N ASP A 624 -1.42 0.69 -24.63
CA ASP A 624 -0.40 -0.12 -23.97
C ASP A 624 -0.40 0.15 -22.46
N THR A 625 -0.74 -0.89 -21.69
CA THR A 625 -0.76 -0.93 -20.23
C THR A 625 -0.37 -2.33 -19.74
N PRO A 626 -0.01 -2.51 -18.45
CA PRO A 626 0.23 -3.84 -17.89
C PRO A 626 -0.96 -4.80 -18.09
N PHE A 627 -2.19 -4.31 -18.01
CA PHE A 627 -3.39 -5.11 -18.24
C PHE A 627 -3.56 -5.49 -19.71
N SER A 628 -3.37 -4.56 -20.65
CA SER A 628 -3.52 -4.86 -22.08
C SER A 628 -2.44 -5.80 -22.58
N ARG A 629 -1.21 -5.70 -22.06
CA ARG A 629 -0.13 -6.68 -22.32
C ARG A 629 -0.41 -8.06 -21.76
N LEU A 630 -0.99 -8.17 -20.56
CA LEU A 630 -1.36 -9.47 -19.97
C LEU A 630 -2.42 -10.20 -20.81
N LEU A 631 -3.47 -9.48 -21.23
CA LEU A 631 -4.64 -10.09 -21.88
C LEU A 631 -4.61 -10.03 -23.41
N SER A 632 -3.66 -9.28 -24.00
CA SER A 632 -3.61 -8.95 -25.43
C SER A 632 -4.93 -8.35 -25.94
N LYS A 633 -5.58 -7.52 -25.10
CA LYS A 633 -6.89 -6.88 -25.35
C LYS A 633 -6.84 -5.44 -24.85
N PRO A 634 -7.70 -4.53 -25.34
CA PRO A 634 -7.79 -3.17 -24.83
C PRO A 634 -8.02 -3.15 -23.30
N PRO A 635 -7.57 -2.11 -22.58
CA PRO A 635 -7.68 -2.00 -21.12
C PRO A 635 -9.10 -1.64 -20.65
N LEU A 636 -10.11 -2.16 -21.35
CA LEU A 636 -11.54 -2.05 -21.05
C LEU A 636 -12.12 -3.46 -20.96
N MET A 637 -12.79 -3.76 -19.85
CA MET A 637 -13.39 -5.07 -19.62
C MET A 637 -14.82 -5.00 -19.11
N VAL A 638 -15.59 -6.06 -19.32
CA VAL A 638 -16.93 -6.23 -18.76
C VAL A 638 -16.88 -7.18 -17.57
N ALA A 639 -17.26 -6.68 -16.39
CA ALA A 639 -17.20 -7.46 -15.16
C ALA A 639 -18.34 -8.48 -15.06
N GLY A 640 -18.10 -9.55 -14.30
CA GLY A 640 -19.08 -10.60 -14.05
C GLY A 640 -20.25 -10.10 -13.21
N MET A 641 -21.43 -10.07 -13.83
CA MET A 641 -22.72 -9.69 -13.26
C MET A 641 -23.72 -10.84 -13.41
N THR A 642 -24.29 -11.32 -12.30
CA THR A 642 -25.16 -12.51 -12.32
C THR A 642 -26.36 -12.44 -13.27
N PRO A 643 -27.13 -11.35 -13.40
CA PRO A 643 -28.11 -11.29 -14.49
C PRO A 643 -27.38 -11.14 -15.84
N CYS A 644 -26.74 -9.99 -16.07
CA CYS A 644 -26.30 -9.57 -17.40
C CYS A 644 -25.23 -10.44 -18.10
N THR A 645 -24.32 -11.09 -17.36
CA THR A 645 -23.20 -11.86 -17.95
C THR A 645 -23.34 -13.38 -17.83
N VAL A 646 -24.54 -13.90 -17.52
CA VAL A 646 -24.89 -15.33 -17.67
C VAL A 646 -25.39 -15.69 -19.08
N PRO A 647 -26.13 -14.82 -19.79
CA PRO A 647 -26.54 -15.04 -21.18
C PRO A 647 -25.36 -15.28 -22.13
N ALA A 648 -25.52 -16.24 -23.04
CA ALA A 648 -24.45 -16.63 -23.96
C ALA A 648 -24.23 -15.59 -25.08
N ASP A 649 -25.30 -14.96 -25.54
CA ASP A 649 -25.27 -13.98 -26.64
C ASP A 649 -24.45 -12.74 -26.25
N PHE A 650 -24.71 -12.20 -25.06
CA PHE A 650 -23.97 -11.04 -24.56
C PHE A 650 -22.47 -11.34 -24.38
N ASN A 651 -22.12 -12.49 -23.80
CA ASN A 651 -20.72 -12.93 -23.69
C ASN A 651 -20.06 -13.03 -25.07
N ALA A 652 -20.70 -13.71 -26.03
CA ALA A 652 -20.17 -13.86 -27.38
C ALA A 652 -20.01 -12.52 -28.09
N ALA A 653 -20.96 -11.59 -27.93
CA ALA A 653 -20.90 -10.26 -28.54
C ALA A 653 -19.69 -9.45 -28.04
N VAL A 654 -19.47 -9.39 -26.72
CA VAL A 654 -18.32 -8.67 -26.14
C VAL A 654 -16.99 -9.31 -26.55
N MET A 655 -16.92 -10.64 -26.53
CA MET A 655 -15.71 -11.37 -26.95
C MET A 655 -15.40 -11.16 -28.44
N ASN A 656 -16.43 -11.18 -29.31
CA ASN A 656 -16.28 -10.93 -30.75
C ASN A 656 -15.87 -9.48 -31.04
N ALA A 657 -16.33 -8.52 -30.23
CA ALA A 657 -15.88 -7.13 -30.29
C ALA A 657 -14.41 -6.94 -29.86
N GLY A 658 -13.78 -7.96 -29.25
CA GLY A 658 -12.36 -7.96 -28.91
C GLY A 658 -12.04 -7.55 -27.47
N TYR A 659 -13.05 -7.46 -26.60
CA TYR A 659 -12.87 -7.08 -25.20
C TYR A 659 -12.91 -8.27 -24.25
N HIS A 660 -12.31 -8.10 -23.06
CA HIS A 660 -12.39 -9.09 -22.00
C HIS A 660 -13.76 -9.03 -21.31
N ILE A 661 -14.37 -10.19 -21.06
CA ILE A 661 -15.59 -10.33 -20.27
C ILE A 661 -15.47 -11.54 -19.34
N GLU A 662 -16.04 -11.39 -18.15
CA GLU A 662 -16.12 -12.46 -17.15
C GLU A 662 -17.51 -13.11 -17.20
N LEU A 663 -17.55 -14.44 -17.38
CA LEU A 663 -18.78 -15.21 -17.26
C LEU A 663 -19.20 -15.27 -15.79
N ALA A 664 -20.41 -14.83 -15.45
CA ALA A 664 -20.88 -14.88 -14.07
C ALA A 664 -21.22 -16.32 -13.63
N GLY A 665 -20.45 -16.86 -12.69
CA GLY A 665 -20.68 -18.17 -12.08
C GLY A 665 -21.97 -18.27 -11.28
N GLY A 666 -22.51 -17.15 -10.79
CA GLY A 666 -23.71 -17.13 -9.95
C GLY A 666 -24.95 -17.78 -10.59
N GLY A 667 -25.08 -17.73 -11.92
CA GLY A 667 -26.19 -18.32 -12.68
C GLY A 667 -26.04 -19.82 -13.01
N HIS A 668 -24.96 -20.46 -12.56
CA HIS A 668 -24.69 -21.86 -12.84
C HIS A 668 -24.76 -22.72 -11.57
N TYR A 669 -25.67 -23.69 -11.57
CA TYR A 669 -26.00 -24.49 -10.38
C TYR A 669 -25.37 -25.89 -10.36
N ASN A 670 -24.78 -26.33 -11.48
CA ASN A 670 -24.01 -27.58 -11.55
C ASN A 670 -23.00 -27.56 -12.72
N ALA A 671 -22.11 -28.56 -12.74
CA ALA A 671 -21.05 -28.68 -13.74
C ALA A 671 -21.56 -28.83 -15.19
N LYS A 672 -22.66 -29.57 -15.39
CA LYS A 672 -23.26 -29.79 -16.72
C LYS A 672 -23.77 -28.46 -17.30
N ALA A 673 -24.43 -27.64 -16.49
CA ALA A 673 -24.96 -26.34 -16.91
C ALA A 673 -23.83 -25.38 -17.30
N LEU A 674 -22.76 -25.30 -16.50
CA LEU A 674 -21.59 -24.45 -16.80
C LEU A 674 -20.88 -24.89 -18.09
N ARG A 675 -20.59 -26.19 -18.24
CA ARG A 675 -19.95 -26.74 -19.44
C ARG A 675 -20.81 -26.55 -20.70
N SER A 676 -22.12 -26.74 -20.57
CA SER A 676 -23.08 -26.47 -21.65
C SER A 676 -23.03 -24.99 -22.06
N LYS A 677 -23.04 -24.06 -21.08
CA LYS A 677 -22.95 -22.63 -21.34
C LYS A 677 -21.68 -22.25 -22.11
N ILE A 678 -20.52 -22.77 -21.70
CA ILE A 678 -19.26 -22.54 -22.42
C ILE A 678 -19.35 -23.06 -23.86
N SER A 679 -19.95 -24.23 -24.07
CA SER A 679 -20.14 -24.79 -25.41
C SER A 679 -21.04 -23.90 -26.28
N THR A 680 -22.13 -23.36 -25.71
CA THR A 680 -23.02 -22.41 -26.39
C THR A 680 -22.31 -21.12 -26.78
N ILE A 681 -21.50 -20.54 -25.88
CA ILE A 681 -20.75 -19.32 -26.19
C ILE A 681 -19.73 -19.61 -27.29
N ARG A 682 -18.96 -20.70 -27.17
CA ARG A 682 -17.97 -21.11 -28.18
C ARG A 682 -18.57 -21.25 -29.58
N ALA A 683 -19.77 -21.81 -29.69
CA ALA A 683 -20.46 -21.96 -30.98
C ALA A 683 -20.83 -20.62 -31.64
N LYS A 684 -20.83 -19.52 -30.89
CA LYS A 684 -21.15 -18.16 -31.35
C LYS A 684 -19.91 -17.27 -31.55
N LEU A 685 -18.72 -17.76 -31.22
CA LEU A 685 -17.48 -16.99 -31.39
C LEU A 685 -17.04 -16.98 -32.86
N GLN A 686 -16.66 -15.81 -33.34
CA GLN A 686 -16.23 -15.60 -34.73
C GLN A 686 -14.75 -15.95 -34.95
N LYS A 687 -13.93 -15.90 -33.88
CA LYS A 687 -12.48 -16.14 -33.94
C LYS A 687 -12.09 -17.28 -32.99
N PRO A 688 -11.26 -18.24 -33.43
CA PRO A 688 -10.69 -19.24 -32.54
C PRO A 688 -9.68 -18.59 -31.58
N GLY A 689 -9.47 -19.21 -30.42
CA GLY A 689 -8.44 -18.79 -29.46
C GLY A 689 -8.87 -17.75 -28.42
N LEU A 690 -10.11 -17.24 -28.45
CA LEU A 690 -10.61 -16.34 -27.42
C LEU A 690 -10.77 -17.07 -26.07
N GLY A 691 -10.13 -16.52 -25.04
CA GLY A 691 -10.10 -17.08 -23.69
C GLY A 691 -11.36 -16.79 -22.86
N PHE A 692 -11.71 -17.71 -21.97
CA PHE A 692 -12.79 -17.55 -20.99
C PHE A 692 -12.25 -17.24 -19.59
N THR A 693 -12.95 -16.37 -18.88
CA THR A 693 -12.71 -16.11 -17.45
C THR A 693 -14.00 -16.30 -16.67
N LEU A 694 -13.95 -17.06 -15.58
CA LEU A 694 -15.11 -17.32 -14.72
C LEU A 694 -15.09 -16.41 -13.49
N ASN A 695 -16.19 -15.71 -13.24
CA ASN A 695 -16.42 -14.98 -12.00
C ASN A 695 -17.16 -15.84 -10.98
N ALA A 696 -16.42 -16.43 -10.04
CA ALA A 696 -16.94 -17.32 -9.01
C ALA A 696 -17.11 -16.61 -7.66
N LEU A 697 -18.24 -16.85 -6.99
CA LEU A 697 -18.54 -16.26 -5.68
C LEU A 697 -17.94 -17.12 -4.58
N TYR A 698 -16.89 -16.62 -3.92
CA TYR A 698 -16.17 -17.34 -2.87
C TYR A 698 -17.05 -17.62 -1.64
N ILE A 699 -17.98 -16.71 -1.30
CA ILE A 699 -18.96 -16.92 -0.23
C ILE A 699 -19.93 -18.09 -0.51
N ASN A 700 -20.16 -18.46 -1.78
CA ASN A 700 -21.05 -19.56 -2.15
C ASN A 700 -20.29 -20.88 -2.30
N GLN A 701 -20.00 -21.52 -1.18
CA GLN A 701 -19.22 -22.75 -1.11
C GLN A 701 -19.80 -23.91 -1.95
N ARG A 702 -21.13 -23.96 -2.11
CA ARG A 702 -21.78 -24.99 -2.95
C ARG A 702 -21.44 -24.83 -4.43
N GLN A 703 -21.41 -23.59 -4.93
CA GLN A 703 -20.99 -23.32 -6.31
C GLN A 703 -19.47 -23.48 -6.46
N TRP A 704 -18.70 -22.94 -5.52
CA TRP A 704 -17.25 -23.05 -5.53
C TRP A 704 -16.75 -24.49 -5.66
N ALA A 705 -17.34 -25.41 -4.87
CA ALA A 705 -16.96 -26.82 -4.81
C ALA A 705 -16.99 -27.55 -6.17
N PHE A 706 -17.81 -27.11 -7.12
CA PHE A 706 -17.79 -27.68 -8.48
C PHE A 706 -17.20 -26.74 -9.51
N GLN A 707 -17.31 -25.42 -9.34
CA GLN A 707 -16.86 -24.45 -10.35
C GLN A 707 -15.34 -24.43 -10.47
N PHE A 708 -14.62 -24.36 -9.35
CA PHE A 708 -13.16 -24.26 -9.37
C PHE A 708 -12.51 -25.55 -9.94
N PRO A 709 -12.80 -26.76 -9.43
CA PRO A 709 -12.23 -27.99 -10.00
C PRO A 709 -12.60 -28.22 -11.46
N LEU A 710 -13.85 -27.91 -11.85
CA LEU A 710 -14.28 -28.05 -13.24
C LEU A 710 -13.51 -27.10 -14.17
N TRP A 711 -13.23 -25.88 -13.73
CA TRP A 711 -12.50 -24.91 -14.55
C TRP A 711 -11.07 -25.37 -14.83
N LEU A 712 -10.38 -25.89 -13.80
CA LEU A 712 -9.06 -26.51 -13.94
C LEU A 712 -9.11 -27.72 -14.89
N GLN A 713 -10.11 -28.58 -14.72
CA GLN A 713 -10.30 -29.76 -15.57
C GLN A 713 -10.54 -29.37 -17.02
N MET A 714 -11.42 -28.41 -17.28
CA MET A 714 -11.73 -27.91 -18.62
C MET A 714 -10.49 -27.35 -19.31
N ARG A 715 -9.60 -26.68 -18.56
CA ARG A 715 -8.31 -26.24 -19.09
C ARG A 715 -7.42 -27.43 -19.48
N LYS A 716 -7.29 -28.44 -18.60
CA LYS A 716 -6.51 -29.66 -18.86
C LYS A 716 -7.04 -30.48 -20.03
N GLU A 717 -8.33 -30.38 -20.33
CA GLU A 717 -8.97 -30.96 -21.52
C GLU A 717 -8.69 -30.18 -22.83
N GLY A 718 -7.95 -29.06 -22.75
CA GLY A 718 -7.60 -28.24 -23.91
C GLY A 718 -8.62 -27.14 -24.24
N LEU A 719 -9.58 -26.85 -23.36
CA LEU A 719 -10.47 -25.70 -23.54
C LEU A 719 -9.73 -24.40 -23.20
N PRO A 720 -10.08 -23.27 -23.86
CA PRO A 720 -9.36 -22.01 -23.70
C PRO A 720 -9.78 -21.27 -22.43
N MET A 721 -9.64 -21.91 -21.27
CA MET A 721 -9.82 -21.25 -19.98
C MET A 721 -8.59 -20.35 -19.75
N GLU A 722 -8.80 -19.05 -19.62
CA GLU A 722 -7.73 -18.03 -19.61
C GLU A 722 -7.49 -17.46 -18.21
N GLY A 723 -8.56 -17.23 -17.45
CA GLY A 723 -8.50 -16.64 -16.12
C GLY A 723 -9.56 -17.15 -15.16
N PHE A 724 -9.43 -16.77 -13.90
CA PHE A 724 -10.40 -17.07 -12.84
C PHE A 724 -10.53 -15.89 -11.88
N VAL A 725 -11.74 -15.56 -11.44
CA VAL A 725 -12.00 -14.44 -10.51
C VAL A 725 -12.58 -14.97 -9.22
N VAL A 726 -11.95 -14.59 -8.11
CA VAL A 726 -12.42 -14.84 -6.75
C VAL A 726 -13.15 -13.59 -6.27
N ALA A 727 -14.48 -13.64 -6.33
CA ALA A 727 -15.37 -12.52 -6.01
C ALA A 727 -16.14 -12.76 -4.70
N ALA A 728 -16.66 -11.68 -4.11
CA ALA A 728 -17.46 -11.73 -2.88
C ALA A 728 -16.74 -12.45 -1.71
N GLY A 729 -15.49 -12.06 -1.47
CA GLY A 729 -14.62 -12.57 -0.41
C GLY A 729 -13.18 -12.70 -0.87
N ILE A 730 -12.23 -12.22 -0.07
CA ILE A 730 -10.79 -12.41 -0.32
C ILE A 730 -10.30 -13.55 0.59
N PRO A 731 -9.70 -14.61 0.04
CA PRO A 731 -9.16 -15.72 0.83
C PRO A 731 -7.94 -15.30 1.68
N SER A 732 -7.59 -16.11 2.68
CA SER A 732 -6.30 -15.98 3.37
C SER A 732 -5.14 -16.23 2.40
N THR A 733 -3.93 -15.82 2.78
CA THR A 733 -2.74 -15.94 1.92
C THR A 733 -2.45 -17.41 1.59
N GLU A 734 -2.63 -18.32 2.55
CA GLU A 734 -2.40 -19.76 2.40
C GLU A 734 -3.43 -20.37 1.44
N LYS A 735 -4.71 -20.00 1.58
CA LYS A 735 -5.75 -20.52 0.70
C LYS A 735 -5.65 -19.93 -0.71
N ALA A 736 -5.25 -18.67 -0.82
CA ALA A 736 -4.96 -18.05 -2.11
C ALA A 736 -3.79 -18.74 -2.83
N LYS A 737 -2.75 -19.14 -2.09
CA LYS A 737 -1.63 -19.91 -2.62
C LYS A 737 -2.10 -21.24 -3.19
N GLU A 738 -2.94 -22.01 -2.48
CA GLU A 738 -3.51 -23.26 -3.01
C GLU A 738 -4.31 -23.03 -4.31
N ILE A 739 -5.10 -21.96 -4.36
CA ILE A 739 -5.86 -21.59 -5.56
C ILE A 739 -4.91 -21.27 -6.71
N ILE A 740 -3.89 -20.43 -6.47
CA ILE A 740 -2.92 -20.01 -7.48
C ILE A 740 -2.09 -21.19 -7.99
N ASP A 741 -1.64 -22.07 -7.11
CA ASP A 741 -0.89 -23.28 -7.48
C ASP A 741 -1.76 -24.20 -8.35
N GLY A 742 -3.04 -24.38 -8.01
CA GLY A 742 -3.98 -25.12 -8.86
C GLY A 742 -4.22 -24.49 -10.24
N LEU A 743 -4.31 -23.16 -10.32
CA LEU A 743 -4.44 -22.42 -11.59
C LEU A 743 -3.16 -22.53 -12.44
N ARG A 744 -1.99 -22.39 -11.80
CA ARG A 744 -0.66 -22.53 -12.38
C ARG A 744 -0.45 -23.92 -12.97
N ASP A 745 -0.75 -24.97 -12.21
CA ASP A 745 -0.65 -26.37 -12.65
C ASP A 745 -1.59 -26.72 -13.81
N ALA A 746 -2.75 -26.05 -13.88
CA ALA A 746 -3.65 -26.17 -15.02
C ALA A 746 -3.19 -25.34 -16.22
N GLY A 747 -2.26 -24.40 -16.06
CA GLY A 747 -1.80 -23.47 -17.10
C GLY A 747 -2.80 -22.35 -17.39
N ILE A 748 -3.51 -21.87 -16.37
CA ILE A 748 -4.35 -20.66 -16.40
C ILE A 748 -3.46 -19.43 -16.17
N LYS A 749 -3.70 -18.34 -16.91
CA LYS A 749 -2.74 -17.23 -17.03
C LYS A 749 -2.77 -16.24 -15.86
N HIS A 750 -3.93 -16.05 -15.23
CA HIS A 750 -4.11 -15.03 -14.20
C HIS A 750 -5.24 -15.37 -13.24
N VAL A 751 -5.19 -14.74 -12.06
CA VAL A 751 -6.28 -14.71 -11.09
C VAL A 751 -6.68 -13.26 -10.83
N SER A 752 -7.98 -13.02 -10.66
CA SER A 752 -8.49 -11.70 -10.28
C SER A 752 -9.16 -11.76 -8.91
N PHE A 753 -9.00 -10.71 -8.11
CA PHE A 753 -9.66 -10.53 -6.83
C PHE A 753 -10.47 -9.24 -6.83
N LYS A 754 -11.65 -9.26 -6.22
CA LYS A 754 -12.53 -8.08 -6.07
C LYS A 754 -12.60 -7.61 -4.61
N PRO A 755 -11.60 -6.85 -4.12
CA PRO A 755 -11.64 -6.31 -2.76
C PRO A 755 -12.66 -5.18 -2.65
N GLY A 756 -13.40 -5.15 -1.54
CA GLY A 756 -14.38 -4.10 -1.23
C GLY A 756 -13.99 -3.17 -0.08
N SER A 757 -12.79 -3.33 0.49
CA SER A 757 -12.27 -2.55 1.62
C SER A 757 -10.75 -2.37 1.53
N VAL A 758 -10.19 -1.44 2.31
CA VAL A 758 -8.73 -1.25 2.44
C VAL A 758 -8.03 -2.53 2.87
N ASP A 759 -8.58 -3.26 3.85
CA ASP A 759 -7.98 -4.51 4.32
C ASP A 759 -8.09 -5.62 3.26
N GLY A 760 -9.17 -5.64 2.47
CA GLY A 760 -9.27 -6.49 1.30
C GLY A 760 -8.16 -6.21 0.28
N ILE A 761 -7.85 -4.94 0.00
CA ILE A 761 -6.75 -4.56 -0.91
C ILE A 761 -5.41 -5.01 -0.32
N ARG A 762 -5.16 -4.76 0.97
CA ARG A 762 -3.94 -5.21 1.67
C ARG A 762 -3.78 -6.73 1.61
N GLN A 763 -4.87 -7.48 1.76
CA GLN A 763 -4.84 -8.93 1.63
C GLN A 763 -4.48 -9.35 0.21
N VAL A 764 -4.98 -8.68 -0.84
CA VAL A 764 -4.57 -8.93 -2.22
C VAL A 764 -3.09 -8.61 -2.45
N ILE A 765 -2.58 -7.53 -1.85
CA ILE A 765 -1.14 -7.19 -1.86
C ILE A 765 -0.32 -8.33 -1.23
N ASN A 766 -0.73 -8.83 -0.07
CA ASN A 766 -0.06 -9.95 0.61
C ASN A 766 -0.08 -11.23 -0.24
N ILE A 767 -1.20 -11.51 -0.92
CA ILE A 767 -1.33 -12.65 -1.85
C ILE A 767 -0.36 -12.48 -3.03
N ALA A 768 -0.27 -11.29 -3.62
CA ALA A 768 0.65 -11.02 -4.73
C ALA A 768 2.11 -11.12 -4.30
N ALA A 769 2.46 -10.60 -3.13
CA ALA A 769 3.81 -10.69 -2.55
C ALA A 769 4.23 -12.14 -2.27
N ALA A 770 3.29 -13.00 -1.85
CA ALA A 770 3.54 -14.42 -1.63
C ALA A 770 3.63 -15.26 -2.93
N ASN A 771 3.25 -14.68 -4.08
CA ASN A 771 3.24 -15.36 -5.39
C ASN A 771 3.80 -14.45 -6.50
N PRO A 772 5.06 -13.96 -6.37
CA PRO A 772 5.61 -12.87 -7.19
C PRO A 772 5.71 -13.18 -8.69
N ASP A 773 5.66 -14.45 -9.07
CA ASP A 773 5.77 -14.93 -10.44
C ASP A 773 4.41 -15.08 -11.16
N PHE A 774 3.29 -15.06 -10.43
CA PHE A 774 1.96 -15.26 -10.97
C PHE A 774 1.19 -13.93 -11.11
N PRO A 775 0.57 -13.63 -12.27
CA PRO A 775 -0.23 -12.41 -12.45
C PRO A 775 -1.49 -12.38 -11.59
N VAL A 776 -1.63 -11.30 -10.81
CA VAL A 776 -2.80 -11.03 -9.98
C VAL A 776 -3.45 -9.73 -10.44
N ILE A 777 -4.77 -9.76 -10.70
CA ILE A 777 -5.54 -8.56 -11.05
C ILE A 777 -6.37 -8.13 -9.84
N CYS A 778 -6.06 -6.96 -9.29
CA CYS A 778 -6.87 -6.31 -8.26
C CYS A 778 -7.95 -5.45 -8.92
N GLN A 779 -9.21 -5.89 -8.82
CA GLN A 779 -10.36 -5.19 -9.37
C GLN A 779 -11.05 -4.37 -8.27
N TRP A 780 -10.65 -3.11 -8.14
CA TRP A 780 -11.20 -2.20 -7.15
C TRP A 780 -12.55 -1.63 -7.60
N THR A 781 -13.54 -1.74 -6.72
CA THR A 781 -14.86 -1.10 -6.88
C THR A 781 -15.27 -0.44 -5.56
N GLY A 782 -15.58 0.85 -5.59
CA GLY A 782 -16.08 1.59 -4.43
C GLY A 782 -17.58 1.39 -4.21
N GLY A 783 -18.12 2.04 -3.17
CA GLY A 783 -19.52 1.92 -2.78
C GLY A 783 -20.52 2.42 -3.83
N ARG A 784 -20.10 3.31 -4.74
CA ARG A 784 -20.91 3.80 -5.86
C ARG A 784 -21.19 2.79 -6.98
N ALA A 785 -20.77 1.53 -6.83
CA ALA A 785 -21.00 0.45 -7.78
C ALA A 785 -22.48 0.03 -7.88
N GLY A 786 -22.90 -0.52 -9.02
CA GLY A 786 -24.22 -1.14 -9.15
C GLY A 786 -24.25 -2.57 -8.60
N GLY A 787 -25.42 -3.04 -8.14
CA GLY A 787 -25.52 -4.36 -7.50
C GLY A 787 -25.07 -4.33 -6.05
N HIS A 788 -24.52 -5.44 -5.55
CA HIS A 788 -23.90 -5.46 -4.22
C HIS A 788 -22.73 -4.49 -4.20
N HIS A 789 -22.66 -3.65 -3.17
CA HIS A 789 -21.61 -2.64 -3.05
C HIS A 789 -21.08 -2.56 -1.62
N SER A 790 -19.89 -1.97 -1.47
CA SER A 790 -19.33 -1.65 -0.15
C SER A 790 -19.89 -0.33 0.39
N CYS A 791 -19.59 -0.01 1.64
CA CYS A 791 -19.83 1.31 2.20
C CYS A 791 -18.59 2.24 2.07
N GLU A 792 -17.58 1.83 1.30
CA GLU A 792 -16.34 2.59 1.14
C GLU A 792 -16.48 3.72 0.13
N ASP A 793 -15.76 4.81 0.37
CA ASP A 793 -15.47 5.80 -0.67
C ASP A 793 -14.68 5.15 -1.83
N PHE A 794 -14.84 5.72 -3.02
CA PHE A 794 -14.19 5.20 -4.21
C PHE A 794 -12.68 5.56 -4.29
N HIS A 795 -12.24 6.71 -3.77
CA HIS A 795 -10.87 7.19 -3.91
C HIS A 795 -9.99 6.89 -2.70
N GLN A 796 -10.48 7.11 -1.47
CA GLN A 796 -9.68 7.03 -0.24
C GLN A 796 -8.95 5.68 -0.06
N PRO A 797 -9.57 4.52 -0.34
CA PRO A 797 -8.89 3.23 -0.20
C PRO A 797 -7.69 3.07 -1.13
N ILE A 798 -7.77 3.60 -2.35
CA ILE A 798 -6.66 3.58 -3.31
C ILE A 798 -5.58 4.57 -2.90
N LEU A 799 -5.93 5.81 -2.51
CA LEU A 799 -4.94 6.78 -2.02
C LEU A 799 -4.09 6.21 -0.86
N ALA A 800 -4.70 5.39 0.00
CA ALA A 800 -4.02 4.77 1.14
C ALA A 800 -3.18 3.52 0.79
N THR A 801 -3.37 2.92 -0.39
CA THR A 801 -2.77 1.61 -0.74
C THR A 801 -2.02 1.59 -2.07
N TYR A 802 -2.11 2.64 -2.89
CA TYR A 802 -1.53 2.69 -4.24
C TYR A 802 -0.03 2.40 -4.26
N ALA A 803 0.74 2.98 -3.34
CA ALA A 803 2.17 2.72 -3.23
C ALA A 803 2.46 1.24 -2.93
N SER A 804 1.74 0.65 -1.97
CA SER A 804 1.87 -0.77 -1.64
C SER A 804 1.45 -1.69 -2.78
N ILE A 805 0.46 -1.28 -3.59
CA ILE A 805 0.08 -1.98 -4.82
C ILE A 805 1.25 -1.95 -5.81
N ARG A 806 1.80 -0.76 -6.08
CA ARG A 806 2.89 -0.57 -7.07
C ARG A 806 4.23 -1.17 -6.64
N ASN A 807 4.41 -1.49 -5.36
CA ASN A 807 5.53 -2.29 -4.86
C ASN A 807 5.46 -3.77 -5.28
N GLN A 808 4.33 -4.24 -5.80
CA GLN A 808 4.17 -5.61 -6.32
C GLN A 808 4.12 -5.58 -7.84
N SER A 809 5.18 -6.06 -8.51
CA SER A 809 5.32 -5.99 -9.98
C SER A 809 4.34 -6.89 -10.74
N ASN A 810 3.87 -7.97 -10.11
CA ASN A 810 2.87 -8.90 -10.65
C ASN A 810 1.42 -8.49 -10.40
N LEU A 811 1.19 -7.38 -9.68
CA LEU A 811 -0.14 -6.90 -9.30
C LEU A 811 -0.64 -5.83 -10.27
N ILE A 812 -1.65 -6.18 -11.06
CA ILE A 812 -2.31 -5.31 -12.04
C ILE A 812 -3.54 -4.67 -11.40
N LEU A 813 -3.64 -3.36 -11.47
CA LEU A 813 -4.69 -2.58 -10.83
C LEU A 813 -5.76 -2.16 -11.85
N VAL A 814 -6.97 -2.70 -11.70
CA VAL A 814 -8.14 -2.37 -12.51
C VAL A 814 -9.17 -1.64 -11.64
N VAL A 815 -9.76 -0.59 -12.19
CA VAL A 815 -10.76 0.21 -11.48
C VAL A 815 -12.14 0.13 -12.13
N GLY A 816 -13.18 0.09 -11.29
CA GLY A 816 -14.57 0.04 -11.73
C GLY A 816 -15.46 1.03 -10.99
N SER A 817 -16.77 0.77 -11.01
CA SER A 817 -17.80 1.55 -10.30
C SER A 817 -17.97 3.00 -10.80
N GLY A 818 -18.91 3.22 -11.72
CA GLY A 818 -19.34 4.58 -12.13
C GLY A 818 -18.96 5.01 -13.54
N PHE A 819 -18.14 4.26 -14.27
CA PHE A 819 -17.67 4.64 -15.60
C PHE A 819 -18.66 4.32 -16.73
N GLY A 820 -18.66 5.17 -17.76
CA GLY A 820 -19.42 4.91 -18.99
C GLY A 820 -19.06 5.74 -20.22
N SER A 821 -18.00 6.55 -20.19
CA SER A 821 -17.48 7.30 -21.36
C SER A 821 -15.96 7.45 -21.32
N ALA A 822 -15.35 7.90 -22.42
CA ALA A 822 -13.91 8.16 -22.49
C ALA A 822 -13.47 9.30 -21.56
N GLU A 823 -14.29 10.35 -21.44
CA GLU A 823 -14.05 11.53 -20.57
C GLU A 823 -13.84 11.11 -19.12
N ASP A 824 -14.63 10.16 -18.65
CA ASP A 824 -14.60 9.71 -17.26
C ASP A 824 -13.48 8.70 -17.02
N VAL A 825 -13.14 7.89 -18.02
CA VAL A 825 -12.10 6.85 -17.93
C VAL A 825 -10.69 7.44 -18.03
N TYR A 826 -10.50 8.41 -18.92
CA TYR A 826 -9.18 8.95 -19.27
C TYR A 826 -8.38 9.44 -18.06
N PRO A 827 -8.93 10.25 -17.12
CA PRO A 827 -8.17 10.73 -15.96
C PRO A 827 -7.69 9.63 -15.02
N TYR A 828 -8.34 8.46 -15.01
CA TYR A 828 -7.93 7.32 -14.18
C TYR A 828 -6.83 6.50 -14.85
N LEU A 829 -6.91 6.30 -16.16
CA LEU A 829 -5.83 5.64 -16.90
C LEU A 829 -4.55 6.50 -16.91
N THR A 830 -4.65 7.82 -17.05
CA THR A 830 -3.47 8.72 -17.00
C THR A 830 -2.99 9.02 -15.58
N GLY A 831 -3.83 8.76 -14.56
CA GLY A 831 -3.54 9.07 -13.17
C GLY A 831 -3.79 10.54 -12.77
N GLN A 832 -4.23 11.38 -13.70
CA GLN A 832 -4.51 12.80 -13.46
C GLN A 832 -5.52 13.05 -12.32
N TRP A 833 -6.45 12.11 -12.09
CA TRP A 833 -7.46 12.20 -11.03
C TRP A 833 -6.88 12.48 -9.64
N SER A 834 -5.74 11.88 -9.28
CA SER A 834 -5.17 11.97 -7.94
C SER A 834 -4.50 13.31 -7.69
N ARG A 835 -3.83 13.85 -8.71
CA ARG A 835 -3.23 15.19 -8.68
C ARG A 835 -4.30 16.27 -8.60
N ASP A 836 -5.24 16.25 -9.53
CA ASP A 836 -6.18 17.35 -9.71
C ASP A 836 -7.23 17.41 -8.58
N ARG A 837 -7.59 16.25 -7.98
CA ARG A 837 -8.57 16.19 -6.87
C ARG A 837 -7.94 16.21 -5.48
N PHE A 838 -6.74 15.66 -5.31
CA PHE A 838 -6.15 15.42 -3.98
C PHE A 838 -4.74 16.00 -3.79
N GLY A 839 -4.16 16.63 -4.83
CA GLY A 839 -2.84 17.28 -4.73
C GLY A 839 -1.68 16.33 -4.51
N VAL A 840 -1.82 15.05 -4.89
CA VAL A 840 -0.77 14.02 -4.79
C VAL A 840 -0.21 13.65 -6.17
N GLU A 841 0.83 12.79 -6.23
CA GLU A 841 1.37 12.33 -7.51
C GLU A 841 0.30 11.61 -8.35
N MET A 842 0.45 11.65 -9.68
CA MET A 842 -0.47 10.97 -10.58
C MET A 842 -0.44 9.45 -10.34
N MET A 843 -1.62 8.85 -10.24
CA MET A 843 -1.80 7.42 -9.93
C MET A 843 -2.50 6.70 -11.09
N PRO A 844 -1.80 6.37 -12.20
CA PRO A 844 -2.35 5.63 -13.33
C PRO A 844 -2.96 4.28 -12.93
N PHE A 845 -4.10 3.93 -13.52
CA PHE A 845 -4.67 2.58 -13.46
C PHE A 845 -4.31 1.78 -14.71
N ASP A 846 -4.20 0.46 -14.57
CA ASP A 846 -3.79 -0.41 -15.68
C ASP A 846 -4.98 -0.77 -16.59
N GLY A 847 -6.20 -0.74 -16.07
CA GLY A 847 -7.41 -0.96 -16.84
C GLY A 847 -8.69 -0.52 -16.14
N VAL A 848 -9.80 -0.52 -16.88
CA VAL A 848 -11.12 -0.15 -16.39
C VAL A 848 -12.14 -1.26 -16.65
N LEU A 849 -12.97 -1.53 -15.63
CA LEU A 849 -14.11 -2.43 -15.76
C LEU A 849 -15.44 -1.66 -15.86
N LEU A 850 -16.32 -2.13 -16.75
CA LEU A 850 -17.67 -1.66 -16.92
C LEU A 850 -18.66 -2.76 -16.54
N ALA A 851 -19.75 -2.36 -15.89
CA ALA A 851 -20.81 -3.26 -15.43
C ALA A 851 -22.16 -2.64 -15.79
N SER A 852 -22.66 -1.76 -14.93
CA SER A 852 -23.89 -0.99 -15.09
C SER A 852 -24.15 -0.38 -16.47
N ARG A 853 -23.13 0.20 -17.10
CA ARG A 853 -23.21 0.79 -18.44
C ARG A 853 -23.58 -0.23 -19.53
N MET A 854 -23.21 -1.49 -19.33
CA MET A 854 -23.39 -2.55 -20.31
C MET A 854 -24.78 -3.18 -20.26
N MET A 855 -25.57 -2.94 -19.21
CA MET A 855 -26.89 -3.55 -19.05
C MET A 855 -27.93 -3.08 -20.08
N VAL A 856 -27.70 -1.93 -20.72
CA VAL A 856 -28.53 -1.39 -21.80
C VAL A 856 -28.05 -1.78 -23.20
N ALA A 857 -26.91 -2.47 -23.32
CA ALA A 857 -26.40 -2.91 -24.60
C ALA A 857 -27.45 -3.78 -25.33
N LYS A 858 -27.50 -3.67 -26.65
CA LYS A 858 -28.48 -4.38 -27.48
C LYS A 858 -28.51 -5.89 -27.22
N GLU A 859 -27.34 -6.50 -27.09
CA GLU A 859 -27.17 -7.94 -26.88
C GLU A 859 -27.36 -8.40 -25.42
N ALA A 860 -27.48 -7.46 -24.47
CA ALA A 860 -27.82 -7.80 -23.09
C ALA A 860 -29.25 -8.34 -23.02
N ALA A 861 -29.45 -9.44 -22.29
CA ALA A 861 -30.75 -10.10 -22.15
C ALA A 861 -31.75 -9.33 -21.27
N THR A 862 -31.35 -8.19 -20.70
CA THR A 862 -32.25 -7.24 -20.04
C THR A 862 -33.46 -6.97 -20.93
N SER A 863 -34.68 -7.13 -20.41
CA SER A 863 -35.89 -6.89 -21.19
C SER A 863 -35.98 -5.43 -21.66
N GLN A 864 -36.62 -5.18 -22.82
CA GLN A 864 -36.65 -3.84 -23.43
C GLN A 864 -37.25 -2.77 -22.50
N SER A 865 -38.40 -3.05 -21.87
CA SER A 865 -39.03 -2.15 -20.89
C SER A 865 -38.14 -1.87 -19.67
N VAL A 866 -37.30 -2.83 -19.28
CA VAL A 866 -36.31 -2.65 -18.20
C VAL A 866 -35.15 -1.76 -18.67
N LYS A 867 -34.65 -1.94 -19.91
CA LYS A 867 -33.63 -1.06 -20.48
C LYS A 867 -34.13 0.39 -20.55
N GLU A 868 -35.39 0.61 -20.91
CA GLU A 868 -36.02 1.94 -20.92
C GLU A 868 -36.04 2.59 -19.53
N LEU A 869 -36.36 1.84 -18.48
CA LEU A 869 -36.28 2.36 -17.10
C LEU A 869 -34.85 2.73 -16.70
N ILE A 870 -33.85 1.96 -17.14
CA ILE A 870 -32.45 2.29 -16.91
C ILE A 870 -32.07 3.60 -17.63
N VAL A 871 -32.51 3.80 -18.87
CA VAL A 871 -32.25 5.04 -19.64
C VAL A 871 -32.96 6.26 -19.02
N GLN A 872 -34.14 6.06 -18.42
CA GLN A 872 -34.89 7.12 -17.75
C GLN A 872 -34.26 7.58 -16.42
N ALA A 873 -33.43 6.73 -15.79
CA ALA A 873 -32.79 7.07 -14.52
C ALA A 873 -31.70 8.15 -14.72
N PRO A 874 -31.84 9.35 -14.11
CA PRO A 874 -30.90 10.45 -14.36
C PRO A 874 -29.47 10.18 -13.92
N GLY A 875 -29.30 9.36 -12.86
CA GLY A 875 -28.03 9.19 -12.16
C GLY A 875 -27.61 10.41 -11.35
N VAL A 876 -26.44 10.33 -10.73
CA VAL A 876 -25.85 11.40 -9.91
C VAL A 876 -24.33 11.51 -10.12
N PRO A 877 -23.72 12.66 -9.80
CA PRO A 877 -22.27 12.75 -9.65
C PRO A 877 -21.80 11.97 -8.41
N ASP A 878 -20.48 11.81 -8.31
CA ASP A 878 -19.82 11.04 -7.24
C ASP A 878 -20.15 11.58 -5.84
N GLU A 879 -20.17 12.89 -5.65
CA GLU A 879 -20.33 13.52 -4.33
C GLU A 879 -21.72 13.27 -3.69
N GLN A 880 -22.67 12.74 -4.46
CA GLN A 880 -24.06 12.57 -4.03
C GLN A 880 -24.50 11.10 -3.91
N TRP A 881 -23.65 10.13 -4.27
CA TRP A 881 -24.06 8.72 -4.37
C TRP A 881 -24.53 8.14 -3.02
N GLU A 882 -23.99 8.59 -1.90
CA GLU A 882 -24.38 8.11 -0.56
C GLU A 882 -25.82 8.47 -0.16
N GLY A 883 -26.47 9.41 -0.86
CA GLY A 883 -27.89 9.72 -0.66
C GLY A 883 -28.81 8.52 -0.89
N THR A 884 -28.36 7.53 -1.66
CA THR A 884 -29.07 6.27 -1.97
C THR A 884 -29.42 5.42 -0.73
N TYR A 885 -28.66 5.54 0.37
CA TYR A 885 -28.97 4.82 1.61
C TYR A 885 -30.26 5.32 2.28
N GLU A 886 -30.58 6.60 2.10
CA GLU A 886 -31.70 7.26 2.78
C GLU A 886 -32.92 7.43 1.87
N ARG A 887 -32.69 7.73 0.59
CA ARG A 887 -33.76 8.07 -0.36
C ARG A 887 -33.41 7.74 -1.80
N GLU A 888 -34.43 7.76 -2.66
CA GLU A 888 -34.22 7.72 -4.10
C GLU A 888 -33.30 8.88 -4.54
N THR A 889 -32.20 8.52 -5.17
CA THR A 889 -31.13 9.44 -5.57
C THR A 889 -30.72 9.07 -7.00
N GLY A 890 -31.01 9.96 -7.96
CA GLY A 890 -30.75 9.70 -9.39
C GLY A 890 -31.54 8.53 -9.98
N GLY A 891 -32.69 8.17 -9.40
CA GLY A 891 -33.49 7.01 -9.79
C GLY A 891 -32.99 5.68 -9.19
N ILE A 892 -32.03 5.71 -8.27
CA ILE A 892 -31.45 4.55 -7.58
C ILE A 892 -31.73 4.64 -6.09
N ILE A 893 -31.90 3.49 -5.43
CA ILE A 893 -31.98 3.37 -3.97
C ILE A 893 -31.24 2.13 -3.48
N THR A 894 -30.70 2.21 -2.26
CA THR A 894 -30.03 1.09 -1.60
C THR A 894 -31.02 0.31 -0.76
N VAL A 895 -31.04 -1.01 -0.95
CA VAL A 895 -31.80 -1.97 -0.14
C VAL A 895 -30.89 -3.03 0.45
N THR A 896 -31.36 -3.71 1.49
CA THR A 896 -30.62 -4.79 2.15
C THR A 896 -30.92 -6.13 1.48
N SER A 897 -29.88 -6.85 1.09
CA SER A 897 -29.97 -8.20 0.53
C SER A 897 -30.54 -9.24 1.52
N GLU A 898 -30.72 -10.47 1.07
CA GLU A 898 -31.01 -11.60 1.96
C GLU A 898 -29.85 -11.94 2.91
N LEU A 899 -28.63 -11.54 2.56
CA LEU A 899 -27.40 -11.79 3.33
C LEU A 899 -27.03 -10.63 4.26
N GLY A 900 -27.82 -9.56 4.29
CA GLY A 900 -27.54 -8.37 5.11
C GLY A 900 -26.65 -7.31 4.43
N GLU A 901 -26.12 -7.60 3.24
CA GLU A 901 -25.28 -6.68 2.48
C GLU A 901 -26.11 -5.66 1.67
N PRO A 902 -25.64 -4.42 1.48
CA PRO A 902 -26.34 -3.40 0.72
C PRO A 902 -26.28 -3.66 -0.80
N ILE A 903 -27.37 -3.35 -1.51
CA ILE A 903 -27.50 -3.49 -2.96
C ILE A 903 -28.14 -2.24 -3.56
N HIS A 904 -27.49 -1.66 -4.57
CA HIS A 904 -28.06 -0.60 -5.39
C HIS A 904 -29.01 -1.16 -6.46
N LYS A 905 -30.22 -0.60 -6.52
CA LYS A 905 -31.26 -0.96 -7.50
C LYS A 905 -31.98 0.28 -8.03
N ILE A 906 -32.51 0.20 -9.24
CA ILE A 906 -33.48 1.21 -9.75
C ILE A 906 -34.67 1.28 -8.80
N ALA A 907 -35.09 2.51 -8.48
CA ALA A 907 -36.17 2.81 -7.53
C ALA A 907 -37.57 2.57 -8.15
N THR A 908 -37.80 1.35 -8.64
CA THR A 908 -39.12 0.90 -9.09
C THR A 908 -40.10 0.81 -7.92
N ARG A 909 -41.41 0.70 -8.20
CA ARG A 909 -42.42 0.50 -7.15
C ARG A 909 -42.11 -0.71 -6.27
N GLY A 910 -41.69 -1.83 -6.86
CA GLY A 910 -41.31 -3.03 -6.13
C GLY A 910 -40.10 -2.84 -5.22
N ILE A 911 -39.12 -2.05 -5.64
CA ILE A 911 -37.94 -1.74 -4.82
C ILE A 911 -38.24 -0.72 -3.72
N LYS A 912 -39.13 0.24 -3.97
CA LYS A 912 -39.64 1.14 -2.93
C LYS A 912 -40.37 0.35 -1.84
N LEU A 913 -41.17 -0.64 -2.21
CA LEU A 913 -41.78 -1.57 -1.24
C LEU A 913 -40.73 -2.40 -0.50
N TRP A 914 -39.69 -2.89 -1.19
CA TRP A 914 -38.59 -3.60 -0.54
C TRP A 914 -37.93 -2.72 0.53
N LYS A 915 -37.58 -1.48 0.20
CA LYS A 915 -36.97 -0.53 1.14
C LYS A 915 -37.86 -0.28 2.36
N GLU A 916 -39.15 -0.08 2.12
CA GLU A 916 -40.14 0.07 3.19
C GLU A 916 -40.17 -1.16 4.12
N PHE A 917 -40.14 -2.38 3.57
CA PHE A 917 -40.08 -3.60 4.37
C PHE A 917 -38.75 -3.81 5.09
N ASP A 918 -37.64 -3.32 4.53
CA ASP A 918 -36.34 -3.30 5.22
C ASP A 918 -36.39 -2.44 6.49
N GLU A 919 -37.07 -1.30 6.44
CA GLU A 919 -37.19 -0.32 7.53
C GLU A 919 -38.32 -0.65 8.53
N THR A 920 -39.20 -1.58 8.17
CA THR A 920 -40.33 -2.02 9.01
C THR A 920 -40.16 -3.47 9.43
N VAL A 921 -40.74 -4.43 8.69
CA VAL A 921 -40.81 -5.84 9.10
C VAL A 921 -39.44 -6.52 9.21
N PHE A 922 -38.47 -6.20 8.35
CA PHE A 922 -37.16 -6.83 8.40
C PHE A 922 -36.20 -6.17 9.41
N ALA A 923 -36.47 -4.93 9.84
CA ALA A 923 -35.79 -4.29 10.97
C ALA A 923 -36.14 -4.96 12.31
N LEU A 924 -37.30 -5.63 12.40
CA LEU A 924 -37.70 -6.34 13.61
C LEU A 924 -36.91 -7.65 13.81
N PRO A 925 -36.66 -8.04 15.08
CA PRO A 925 -36.20 -9.38 15.44
C PRO A 925 -37.08 -10.47 14.82
N ARG A 926 -36.47 -11.58 14.39
CA ARG A 926 -37.14 -12.63 13.59
C ARG A 926 -38.40 -13.21 14.27
N ASP A 927 -38.36 -13.35 15.58
CA ASP A 927 -39.46 -13.82 16.44
C ASP A 927 -40.66 -12.86 16.48
N LYS A 928 -40.45 -11.57 16.24
CA LYS A 928 -41.52 -10.55 16.22
C LYS A 928 -42.15 -10.34 14.84
N ARG A 929 -41.53 -10.86 13.78
CA ARG A 929 -41.99 -10.65 12.39
C ARG A 929 -43.35 -11.27 12.12
N ALA A 930 -43.60 -12.48 12.60
CA ALA A 930 -44.86 -13.18 12.38
C ALA A 930 -46.06 -12.42 12.98
N ALA A 931 -45.91 -11.90 14.21
CA ALA A 931 -46.96 -11.10 14.86
C ALA A 931 -47.22 -9.77 14.14
N TRP A 932 -46.17 -9.11 13.63
CA TRP A 932 -46.33 -7.90 12.83
C TRP A 932 -47.04 -8.17 11.51
N LEU A 933 -46.66 -9.26 10.83
CA LEU A 933 -47.28 -9.68 9.57
C LEU A 933 -48.76 -10.01 9.73
N GLU A 934 -49.15 -10.64 10.84
CA GLU A 934 -50.56 -10.94 11.12
C GLU A 934 -51.39 -9.66 11.27
N THR A 935 -50.87 -8.65 11.99
CA THR A 935 -51.57 -7.38 12.21
C THR A 935 -51.61 -6.46 10.97
N HIS A 936 -50.72 -6.65 10.01
CA HIS A 936 -50.61 -5.84 8.78
C HIS A 936 -50.87 -6.65 7.51
N LYS A 937 -51.52 -7.80 7.63
CA LYS A 937 -51.69 -8.80 6.57
C LYS A 937 -52.32 -8.23 5.30
N ASP A 938 -53.46 -7.57 5.43
CA ASP A 938 -54.19 -6.98 4.29
C ASP A 938 -53.34 -5.94 3.54
N TYR A 939 -52.58 -5.14 4.30
CA TYR A 939 -51.67 -4.16 3.75
C TYR A 939 -50.54 -4.82 2.96
N VAL A 940 -49.86 -5.81 3.56
CA VAL A 940 -48.76 -6.54 2.93
C VAL A 940 -49.22 -7.22 1.64
N ILE A 941 -50.34 -7.95 1.69
CA ILE A 941 -50.91 -8.65 0.54
C ILE A 941 -51.27 -7.66 -0.59
N LYS A 942 -51.93 -6.55 -0.25
CA LYS A 942 -52.26 -5.50 -1.21
C LYS A 942 -51.01 -4.95 -1.92
N ARG A 943 -49.96 -4.63 -1.15
CA ARG A 943 -48.71 -4.10 -1.71
C ARG A 943 -47.96 -5.13 -2.55
N LEU A 944 -47.91 -6.40 -2.13
CA LEU A 944 -47.31 -7.48 -2.92
C LEU A 944 -47.98 -7.63 -4.28
N ASN A 945 -49.32 -7.67 -4.31
CA ASN A 945 -50.09 -7.82 -5.54
C ASN A 945 -50.02 -6.58 -6.45
N ALA A 946 -49.93 -5.38 -5.90
CA ALA A 946 -49.88 -4.15 -6.68
C ALA A 946 -48.47 -3.82 -7.21
N ASP A 947 -47.44 -4.01 -6.39
CA ASP A 947 -46.13 -3.39 -6.62
C ASP A 947 -44.98 -4.38 -6.78
N PHE A 948 -45.10 -5.63 -6.32
CA PHE A 948 -43.94 -6.53 -6.26
C PHE A 948 -43.96 -7.59 -7.36
N GLN A 949 -42.78 -8.07 -7.74
CA GLN A 949 -42.60 -9.14 -8.73
C GLN A 949 -43.06 -10.52 -8.23
N LYS A 950 -43.22 -10.69 -6.91
CA LYS A 950 -43.78 -11.91 -6.30
C LYS A 950 -45.13 -11.57 -5.65
N PRO A 951 -46.26 -11.85 -6.33
CA PRO A 951 -47.58 -11.59 -5.78
C PRO A 951 -47.88 -12.53 -4.61
N TRP A 952 -48.95 -12.22 -3.88
CA TRP A 952 -49.58 -13.16 -2.97
C TRP A 952 -50.14 -14.35 -3.76
N PHE A 953 -49.88 -15.57 -3.28
CA PHE A 953 -50.33 -16.77 -3.98
C PHE A 953 -51.84 -16.95 -3.86
N ALA A 954 -52.37 -16.96 -2.64
CA ALA A 954 -53.72 -17.45 -2.39
C ALA A 954 -54.80 -16.46 -2.85
N GLU A 955 -55.65 -16.91 -3.77
CA GLU A 955 -56.66 -16.10 -4.45
C GLU A 955 -57.94 -16.94 -4.61
N LYS A 956 -59.08 -16.39 -4.20
CA LYS A 956 -60.40 -16.97 -4.37
C LYS A 956 -61.30 -15.97 -5.08
N ASP A 957 -61.90 -16.37 -6.19
CA ASP A 957 -62.76 -15.51 -7.03
C ASP A 957 -62.10 -14.16 -7.42
N GLY A 958 -60.78 -14.16 -7.64
CA GLY A 958 -60.04 -12.93 -7.99
C GLY A 958 -59.66 -12.03 -6.81
N GLN A 959 -60.02 -12.42 -5.57
CA GLN A 959 -59.70 -11.68 -4.35
C GLN A 959 -58.66 -12.43 -3.50
N PRO A 960 -57.82 -11.73 -2.72
CA PRO A 960 -56.89 -12.39 -1.82
C PRO A 960 -57.61 -13.26 -0.78
N ALA A 961 -57.08 -14.45 -0.52
CA ALA A 961 -57.62 -15.43 0.42
C ALA A 961 -56.51 -16.15 1.18
N GLU A 962 -56.87 -17.08 2.07
CA GLU A 962 -55.91 -18.02 2.68
C GLU A 962 -55.77 -19.31 1.87
N LEU A 963 -54.64 -20.01 2.03
CA LEU A 963 -54.44 -21.33 1.43
C LEU A 963 -55.55 -22.34 1.82
N GLY A 964 -56.08 -22.24 3.05
CA GLY A 964 -57.16 -23.09 3.53
C GLY A 964 -58.54 -22.77 2.94
N ASP A 965 -58.71 -21.60 2.31
CA ASP A 965 -59.97 -21.19 1.69
C ASP A 965 -60.06 -21.57 0.20
N MET A 966 -58.91 -21.90 -0.41
CA MET A 966 -58.79 -22.31 -1.80
C MET A 966 -59.15 -23.78 -1.97
N THR A 967 -59.74 -24.09 -3.12
CA THR A 967 -59.96 -25.45 -3.61
C THR A 967 -58.70 -26.00 -4.29
N TYR A 968 -58.61 -27.33 -4.41
CA TYR A 968 -57.49 -27.96 -5.12
C TYR A 968 -57.37 -27.45 -6.57
N GLN A 969 -58.49 -27.28 -7.28
CA GLN A 969 -58.48 -26.75 -8.64
C GLN A 969 -57.99 -25.30 -8.70
N GLU A 970 -58.42 -24.43 -7.78
CA GLU A 970 -57.95 -23.04 -7.72
C GLU A 970 -56.43 -22.97 -7.50
N THR A 971 -55.87 -23.82 -6.63
CA THR A 971 -54.41 -23.82 -6.41
C THR A 971 -53.62 -24.23 -7.63
N VAL A 972 -54.08 -25.24 -8.39
CA VAL A 972 -53.44 -25.66 -9.64
C VAL A 972 -53.52 -24.56 -10.69
N ASN A 973 -54.71 -23.97 -10.89
CA ASN A 973 -54.91 -22.87 -11.83
C ASN A 973 -54.00 -21.68 -11.50
N ARG A 974 -53.87 -21.35 -10.20
CA ARG A 974 -52.99 -20.28 -9.73
C ARG A 974 -51.51 -20.60 -9.92
N LEU A 975 -51.07 -21.84 -9.65
CA LEU A 975 -49.71 -22.28 -9.92
C LEU A 975 -49.36 -22.14 -11.40
N VAL A 976 -50.23 -22.62 -12.29
CA VAL A 976 -50.04 -22.52 -13.74
C VAL A 976 -50.00 -21.05 -14.18
N ARG A 977 -50.94 -20.22 -13.71
CA ARG A 977 -50.98 -18.79 -14.02
C ARG A 977 -49.70 -18.04 -13.65
N LEU A 978 -49.02 -18.44 -12.58
CA LEU A 978 -47.80 -17.77 -12.09
C LEU A 978 -46.50 -18.44 -12.53
N MET A 979 -46.54 -19.67 -13.05
CA MET A 979 -45.35 -20.45 -13.42
C MET A 979 -45.24 -20.78 -14.92
N TYR A 980 -46.32 -20.57 -15.68
CA TYR A 980 -46.40 -20.82 -17.12
C TYR A 980 -46.66 -19.52 -17.89
N VAL A 981 -45.84 -19.26 -18.90
CA VAL A 981 -45.91 -18.08 -19.76
C VAL A 981 -46.78 -18.42 -20.97
N SER A 982 -48.08 -18.19 -20.84
CA SER A 982 -49.10 -18.69 -21.78
C SER A 982 -48.89 -18.23 -23.22
N HIS A 983 -48.53 -16.96 -23.47
CA HIS A 983 -48.34 -16.44 -24.83
C HIS A 983 -47.09 -16.98 -25.54
N GLN A 984 -46.15 -17.57 -24.77
CA GLN A 984 -44.95 -18.21 -25.30
C GLN A 984 -45.00 -19.74 -25.21
N ALA A 985 -46.10 -20.30 -24.71
CA ALA A 985 -46.29 -21.74 -24.49
C ALA A 985 -45.08 -22.41 -23.79
N ARG A 986 -44.58 -21.81 -22.72
CA ARG A 986 -43.44 -22.33 -21.96
C ARG A 986 -43.59 -22.19 -20.45
N TRP A 987 -42.95 -23.07 -19.71
CA TRP A 987 -42.71 -22.89 -18.29
C TRP A 987 -41.54 -21.94 -18.04
N ILE A 988 -41.59 -21.19 -16.94
CA ILE A 988 -40.46 -20.37 -16.48
C ILE A 988 -39.22 -21.25 -16.26
N ASP A 989 -39.41 -22.42 -15.65
CA ASP A 989 -38.36 -23.41 -15.45
C ASP A 989 -38.94 -24.84 -15.40
N PRO A 990 -38.25 -25.86 -15.96
CA PRO A 990 -38.74 -27.24 -15.93
C PRO A 990 -39.00 -27.79 -14.53
N THR A 991 -38.29 -27.31 -13.51
CA THR A 991 -38.49 -27.72 -12.12
C THR A 991 -39.82 -27.20 -11.54
N LEU A 992 -40.33 -26.07 -12.04
CA LEU A 992 -41.65 -25.53 -11.66
C LEU A 992 -42.79 -26.33 -12.29
N ARG A 993 -42.62 -26.80 -13.54
CA ARG A 993 -43.53 -27.79 -14.15
C ARG A 993 -43.61 -29.06 -13.31
N ASN A 994 -42.47 -29.56 -12.86
CA ASN A 994 -42.42 -30.76 -12.02
C ASN A 994 -43.10 -30.54 -10.67
N LEU A 995 -43.00 -29.34 -10.07
CA LEU A 995 -43.75 -28.98 -8.87
C LEU A 995 -45.26 -29.10 -9.08
N VAL A 996 -45.78 -28.58 -10.20
CA VAL A 996 -47.22 -28.72 -10.53
C VAL A 996 -47.58 -30.19 -10.74
N GLY A 997 -46.73 -30.96 -11.38
CA GLY A 997 -46.88 -32.41 -11.52
C GLY A 997 -46.98 -33.13 -10.17
N ASP A 998 -46.06 -32.86 -9.24
CA ASP A 998 -46.08 -33.44 -7.89
C ASP A 998 -47.33 -33.02 -7.10
N TRP A 999 -47.79 -31.78 -7.30
CA TRP A 999 -49.01 -31.30 -6.66
C TRP A 999 -50.27 -31.99 -7.22
N LEU A 1000 -50.35 -32.19 -8.54
CA LEU A 1000 -51.42 -32.98 -9.15
C LEU A 1000 -51.41 -34.43 -8.65
N ARG A 1001 -50.24 -35.06 -8.53
CA ARG A 1001 -50.12 -36.40 -7.93
C ARG A 1001 -50.67 -36.44 -6.51
N ARG A 1002 -50.40 -35.40 -5.70
CA ARG A 1002 -50.96 -35.30 -4.35
C ARG A 1002 -52.49 -35.18 -4.34
N ILE A 1003 -53.05 -34.42 -5.28
CA ILE A 1003 -54.50 -34.30 -5.45
C ILE A 1003 -55.12 -35.65 -5.82
N GLU A 1004 -54.48 -36.41 -6.74
CA GLU A 1004 -54.93 -37.76 -7.08
C GLU A 1004 -54.92 -38.69 -5.86
N GLU A 1005 -53.85 -38.67 -5.06
CA GLU A 1005 -53.75 -39.47 -3.83
C GLU A 1005 -54.86 -39.13 -2.83
N ARG A 1006 -55.20 -37.84 -2.70
CA ARG A 1006 -56.20 -37.35 -1.75
C ARG A 1006 -57.63 -37.70 -2.16
N LEU A 1007 -57.95 -37.51 -3.44
CA LEU A 1007 -59.30 -37.63 -3.97
C LEU A 1007 -59.61 -39.04 -4.53
N SER A 1008 -58.60 -39.90 -4.63
CA SER A 1008 -58.83 -41.29 -5.04
C SER A 1008 -59.52 -42.10 -3.93
N VAL A 1009 -60.56 -42.83 -4.32
CA VAL A 1009 -61.32 -43.73 -3.43
C VAL A 1009 -60.44 -44.90 -2.97
N VAL A 1010 -60.22 -45.02 -1.65
CA VAL A 1010 -59.31 -46.00 -1.01
C VAL A 1010 -59.74 -47.46 -1.22
N ASN A 1011 -61.02 -47.74 -1.43
CA ASN A 1011 -61.58 -49.09 -1.59
C ASN A 1011 -62.00 -49.45 -3.04
N GLY A 1012 -61.44 -48.78 -4.04
CA GLY A 1012 -61.70 -49.04 -5.47
C GLY A 1012 -60.67 -49.97 -6.14
N PRO A 1013 -60.89 -50.37 -7.41
CA PRO A 1013 -59.88 -51.08 -8.21
C PRO A 1013 -58.62 -50.21 -8.39
N ALA A 1014 -57.45 -50.85 -8.57
CA ALA A 1014 -56.17 -50.16 -8.75
C ALA A 1014 -56.26 -49.13 -9.89
N LYS A 1015 -56.08 -47.84 -9.55
CA LYS A 1015 -56.15 -46.75 -10.52
C LYS A 1015 -54.76 -46.37 -11.01
N VAL A 1016 -54.63 -46.26 -12.33
CA VAL A 1016 -53.46 -45.66 -12.97
C VAL A 1016 -53.57 -44.14 -12.82
N SER A 1017 -52.48 -43.50 -12.37
CA SER A 1017 -52.38 -42.03 -12.25
C SER A 1017 -52.77 -41.34 -13.56
N GLU A 1018 -53.47 -40.21 -13.49
CA GLU A 1018 -53.81 -39.45 -14.69
C GLU A 1018 -52.55 -38.81 -15.29
N ILE A 1019 -51.60 -38.39 -14.47
CA ILE A 1019 -50.31 -37.84 -14.91
C ILE A 1019 -49.24 -38.94 -15.01
N GLN A 1020 -49.02 -39.57 -16.16
CA GLN A 1020 -47.99 -40.61 -16.30
C GLN A 1020 -46.58 -40.03 -16.37
N SER A 1021 -46.41 -38.90 -17.06
CA SER A 1021 -45.14 -38.17 -17.19
C SER A 1021 -45.37 -36.67 -17.05
N TYR A 1022 -44.44 -35.97 -16.41
CA TYR A 1022 -44.49 -34.51 -16.31
C TYR A 1022 -44.30 -33.80 -17.66
N SER A 1023 -43.83 -34.50 -18.70
CA SER A 1023 -43.83 -33.96 -20.07
C SER A 1023 -45.23 -33.68 -20.61
N GLU A 1024 -46.27 -34.37 -20.09
CA GLU A 1024 -47.67 -34.09 -20.46
C GLU A 1024 -48.13 -32.71 -20.00
N LEU A 1025 -47.41 -32.08 -19.07
CA LEU A 1025 -47.67 -30.71 -18.61
C LEU A 1025 -46.91 -29.66 -19.40
N ASN A 1026 -46.19 -30.01 -20.48
CA ASN A 1026 -45.53 -29.01 -21.32
C ASN A 1026 -46.52 -28.00 -21.90
N ASP A 1027 -47.72 -28.47 -22.26
CA ASP A 1027 -48.92 -27.65 -22.43
C ASP A 1027 -49.94 -28.08 -21.37
N PRO A 1028 -50.10 -27.32 -20.27
CA PRO A 1028 -50.86 -27.78 -19.13
C PRO A 1028 -52.37 -27.84 -19.38
N PHE A 1029 -52.94 -26.94 -20.19
CA PHE A 1029 -54.39 -26.73 -20.24
C PHE A 1029 -55.19 -27.98 -20.66
N PRO A 1030 -54.86 -28.66 -21.79
CA PRO A 1030 -55.63 -29.84 -22.21
C PRO A 1030 -55.56 -30.99 -21.20
N LYS A 1031 -54.40 -31.13 -20.53
CA LYS A 1031 -54.20 -32.18 -19.53
C LYS A 1031 -54.94 -31.87 -18.23
N LEU A 1032 -54.98 -30.61 -17.83
CA LEU A 1032 -55.75 -30.16 -16.67
C LEU A 1032 -57.26 -30.33 -16.86
N ASP A 1033 -57.79 -30.07 -18.06
CA ASP A 1033 -59.20 -30.33 -18.36
C ASP A 1033 -59.55 -31.82 -18.18
N THR A 1034 -58.69 -32.70 -18.70
CA THR A 1034 -58.84 -34.16 -18.52
C THR A 1034 -58.74 -34.56 -17.05
N PHE A 1035 -57.81 -33.97 -16.32
CA PHE A 1035 -57.58 -34.24 -14.90
C PHE A 1035 -58.78 -33.84 -14.04
N PHE A 1036 -59.31 -32.62 -14.19
CA PHE A 1036 -60.44 -32.15 -13.38
C PHE A 1036 -61.77 -32.79 -13.77
N ALA A 1037 -61.94 -33.22 -15.03
CA ALA A 1037 -63.08 -34.05 -15.41
C ALA A 1037 -63.09 -35.40 -14.67
N ARG A 1038 -61.90 -35.95 -14.36
CA ARG A 1038 -61.73 -37.20 -13.63
C ARG A 1038 -61.86 -37.05 -12.11
N TYR A 1039 -61.49 -35.89 -11.56
CA TYR A 1039 -61.55 -35.56 -10.14
C TYR A 1039 -62.38 -34.29 -9.90
N PRO A 1040 -63.71 -34.32 -10.16
CA PRO A 1040 -64.56 -33.13 -10.08
C PRO A 1040 -64.64 -32.54 -8.66
N GLU A 1041 -64.41 -33.34 -7.61
CA GLU A 1041 -64.39 -32.88 -6.22
C GLU A 1041 -63.31 -31.83 -5.95
N ALA A 1042 -62.24 -31.80 -6.77
CA ALA A 1042 -61.17 -30.81 -6.68
C ALA A 1042 -61.66 -29.37 -6.86
N SER A 1043 -62.81 -29.17 -7.53
CA SER A 1043 -63.44 -27.87 -7.76
C SER A 1043 -64.20 -27.32 -6.55
N THR A 1044 -64.54 -28.17 -5.58
CA THR A 1044 -65.37 -27.81 -4.42
C THR A 1044 -64.67 -28.03 -3.09
N GLN A 1045 -63.72 -28.95 -3.02
CA GLN A 1045 -63.04 -29.31 -1.78
C GLN A 1045 -61.87 -28.36 -1.52
N ILE A 1046 -61.91 -27.70 -0.36
CA ILE A 1046 -60.81 -26.87 0.15
C ILE A 1046 -59.61 -27.72 0.58
N LEU A 1047 -58.43 -27.10 0.62
CA LEU A 1047 -57.19 -27.79 0.99
C LEU A 1047 -57.24 -28.34 2.43
N ALA A 1048 -56.81 -29.60 2.59
CA ALA A 1048 -56.57 -30.17 3.92
C ALA A 1048 -55.28 -29.60 4.53
N SER A 1049 -55.22 -29.49 5.85
CA SER A 1049 -54.06 -28.96 6.57
C SER A 1049 -52.75 -29.67 6.25
N GLU A 1050 -52.78 -31.01 6.06
CA GLU A 1050 -51.59 -31.77 5.68
C GLU A 1050 -51.11 -31.43 4.26
N ASP A 1051 -52.03 -31.07 3.37
CA ASP A 1051 -51.73 -30.76 1.98
C ASP A 1051 -51.25 -29.31 1.81
N ILE A 1052 -51.71 -28.39 2.68
CA ILE A 1052 -51.09 -27.05 2.83
C ILE A 1052 -49.62 -27.19 3.22
N ALA A 1053 -49.33 -27.99 4.26
CA ALA A 1053 -47.96 -28.23 4.69
C ALA A 1053 -47.11 -28.87 3.58
N TYR A 1054 -47.68 -29.82 2.84
CA TYR A 1054 -47.02 -30.44 1.68
C TYR A 1054 -46.71 -29.43 0.57
N LEU A 1055 -47.69 -28.61 0.17
CA LEU A 1055 -47.49 -27.58 -0.85
C LEU A 1055 -46.39 -26.57 -0.44
N LEU A 1056 -46.39 -26.12 0.81
CA LEU A 1056 -45.33 -25.25 1.34
C LEU A 1056 -43.96 -25.93 1.31
N ALA A 1057 -43.89 -27.23 1.62
CA ALA A 1057 -42.65 -28.01 1.51
C ALA A 1057 -42.17 -28.12 0.05
N LEU A 1058 -43.08 -28.31 -0.93
CA LEU A 1058 -42.73 -28.30 -2.36
C LEU A 1058 -42.16 -26.93 -2.78
N CYS A 1059 -42.73 -25.83 -2.29
CA CYS A 1059 -42.26 -24.48 -2.57
C CYS A 1059 -40.83 -24.20 -2.05
N GLN A 1060 -40.36 -24.93 -1.02
CA GLN A 1060 -39.01 -24.77 -0.44
C GLN A 1060 -37.99 -25.82 -0.91
N ARG A 1061 -38.38 -26.72 -1.83
CA ARG A 1061 -37.57 -27.88 -2.20
C ARG A 1061 -36.17 -27.48 -2.72
N PRO A 1062 -35.07 -28.00 -2.14
CA PRO A 1062 -33.73 -27.73 -2.63
C PRO A 1062 -33.51 -28.21 -4.07
N GLY A 1063 -32.80 -27.43 -4.89
CA GLY A 1063 -32.50 -27.76 -6.28
C GLY A 1063 -33.61 -27.43 -7.29
N GLN A 1064 -34.76 -26.96 -6.81
CA GLN A 1064 -35.83 -26.37 -7.61
C GLN A 1064 -35.61 -24.85 -7.75
N LYS A 1065 -36.04 -24.26 -8.86
CA LYS A 1065 -36.15 -22.81 -8.95
C LYS A 1065 -37.13 -22.30 -7.88
N PRO A 1066 -36.78 -21.27 -7.10
CA PRO A 1066 -37.71 -20.69 -6.12
C PRO A 1066 -39.00 -20.22 -6.78
N VAL A 1067 -40.12 -20.40 -6.07
CA VAL A 1067 -41.45 -20.05 -6.60
C VAL A 1067 -41.57 -18.52 -6.80
N PRO A 1068 -42.23 -18.05 -7.88
CA PRO A 1068 -42.32 -16.64 -8.22
C PRO A 1068 -43.44 -15.91 -7.46
N PHE A 1069 -43.79 -16.34 -6.24
CA PHE A 1069 -44.87 -15.78 -5.42
C PHE A 1069 -44.61 -15.98 -3.93
N ILE A 1070 -45.42 -15.33 -3.09
CA ILE A 1070 -45.40 -15.49 -1.63
C ILE A 1070 -46.54 -16.44 -1.22
N PRO A 1071 -46.23 -17.67 -0.74
CA PRO A 1071 -47.26 -18.64 -0.40
C PRO A 1071 -47.82 -18.48 1.02
N VAL A 1072 -47.07 -17.88 1.94
CA VAL A 1072 -47.45 -17.70 3.35
C VAL A 1072 -46.72 -16.49 3.95
N LEU A 1073 -47.34 -15.83 4.93
CA LEU A 1073 -46.69 -14.82 5.77
C LEU A 1073 -46.28 -15.45 7.11
N ASP A 1074 -45.00 -15.75 7.26
CA ASP A 1074 -44.44 -16.41 8.44
C ASP A 1074 -43.07 -15.80 8.84
N ALA A 1075 -42.40 -16.41 9.82
CA ALA A 1075 -41.06 -15.98 10.23
C ALA A 1075 -39.99 -16.10 9.12
N GLN A 1076 -40.29 -16.77 8.00
CA GLN A 1076 -39.45 -16.91 6.81
C GLN A 1076 -39.79 -15.90 5.70
N PHE A 1077 -40.72 -14.97 5.93
CA PHE A 1077 -41.14 -13.98 4.92
C PHE A 1077 -39.98 -13.29 4.20
N GLY A 1078 -38.88 -12.97 4.89
CA GLY A 1078 -37.68 -12.38 4.27
C GLY A 1078 -37.05 -13.26 3.18
N ILE A 1079 -37.04 -14.59 3.38
CA ILE A 1079 -36.53 -15.55 2.39
C ILE A 1079 -37.50 -15.61 1.21
N TRP A 1080 -38.80 -15.74 1.48
CA TRP A 1080 -39.83 -15.77 0.43
C TRP A 1080 -39.79 -14.52 -0.45
N PHE A 1081 -39.61 -13.36 0.17
CA PHE A 1081 -39.55 -12.06 -0.49
C PHE A 1081 -38.28 -11.88 -1.32
N LYS A 1082 -37.08 -12.05 -0.72
CA LYS A 1082 -35.81 -11.62 -1.33
C LYS A 1082 -35.15 -12.64 -2.27
N LYS A 1083 -35.36 -13.94 -2.06
CA LYS A 1083 -34.62 -15.01 -2.75
C LYS A 1083 -34.90 -15.09 -4.25
N ASP A 1084 -33.87 -15.27 -5.09
CA ASP A 1084 -34.01 -15.39 -6.56
C ASP A 1084 -34.85 -14.26 -7.20
N SER A 1085 -34.47 -13.02 -6.87
CA SER A 1085 -35.19 -11.80 -7.25
C SER A 1085 -34.60 -11.06 -8.46
N LEU A 1086 -33.65 -11.66 -9.20
CA LEU A 1086 -32.87 -10.94 -10.23
C LEU A 1086 -33.22 -11.31 -11.68
N TRP A 1087 -33.68 -12.53 -11.95
CA TRP A 1087 -33.88 -13.04 -13.32
C TRP A 1087 -35.08 -12.38 -14.02
N GLN A 1088 -36.03 -11.84 -13.24
CA GLN A 1088 -37.22 -11.14 -13.72
C GLN A 1088 -36.88 -9.91 -14.58
N ALA A 1089 -35.69 -9.33 -14.42
CA ALA A 1089 -35.23 -8.21 -15.24
C ALA A 1089 -34.87 -8.63 -16.67
N GLU A 1090 -34.60 -9.91 -16.88
CA GLU A 1090 -34.28 -10.49 -18.19
C GLU A 1090 -35.50 -11.17 -18.83
N ASP A 1091 -36.45 -11.63 -18.03
CA ASP A 1091 -37.67 -12.32 -18.48
C ASP A 1091 -38.93 -11.63 -17.96
N ILE A 1092 -39.23 -10.43 -18.49
CA ILE A 1092 -40.41 -9.66 -18.08
C ILE A 1092 -41.73 -10.33 -18.46
N ASP A 1093 -41.71 -11.19 -19.49
CA ASP A 1093 -42.86 -11.96 -19.95
C ASP A 1093 -43.42 -12.89 -18.87
N ALA A 1094 -42.57 -13.32 -17.93
CA ALA A 1094 -42.92 -14.16 -16.80
C ALA A 1094 -43.37 -13.39 -15.55
N VAL A 1095 -43.36 -12.04 -15.60
CA VAL A 1095 -43.79 -11.18 -14.51
C VAL A 1095 -45.26 -10.82 -14.68
N VAL A 1096 -46.01 -10.75 -13.58
CA VAL A 1096 -47.41 -10.34 -13.59
C VAL A 1096 -47.55 -8.98 -14.27
N ASP A 1097 -48.50 -8.89 -15.21
CA ASP A 1097 -48.78 -7.73 -16.05
C ASP A 1097 -47.61 -7.28 -16.96
N GLN A 1098 -46.53 -8.06 -17.04
CA GLN A 1098 -45.29 -7.73 -17.77
C GLN A 1098 -44.71 -6.36 -17.36
N ASP A 1099 -44.93 -5.99 -16.09
CA ASP A 1099 -44.70 -4.64 -15.59
C ASP A 1099 -43.30 -4.50 -14.98
N ALA A 1100 -42.43 -3.75 -15.66
CA ALA A 1100 -41.06 -3.50 -15.24
C ALA A 1100 -40.95 -2.76 -13.90
N GLN A 1101 -42.00 -2.05 -13.45
CA GLN A 1101 -42.02 -1.37 -12.15
C GLN A 1101 -42.13 -2.34 -10.96
N ARG A 1102 -42.40 -3.63 -11.20
CA ARG A 1102 -42.42 -4.66 -10.17
C ARG A 1102 -41.04 -5.26 -9.87
N VAL A 1103 -40.12 -5.10 -10.81
CA VAL A 1103 -38.90 -5.90 -10.89
C VAL A 1103 -37.72 -5.23 -10.21
N ALA A 1104 -36.83 -6.06 -9.67
CA ALA A 1104 -35.55 -5.63 -9.13
C ALA A 1104 -34.47 -5.51 -10.21
N ILE A 1105 -34.04 -4.28 -10.50
CA ILE A 1105 -33.04 -3.99 -11.54
C ILE A 1105 -31.77 -3.49 -10.84
N LEU A 1106 -30.67 -4.24 -10.92
CA LEU A 1106 -29.39 -3.81 -10.34
C LEU A 1106 -28.82 -2.67 -11.18
N GLN A 1107 -28.54 -1.52 -10.58
CA GLN A 1107 -27.89 -0.43 -11.31
C GLN A 1107 -27.11 0.53 -10.41
N GLY A 1108 -26.00 1.07 -10.93
CA GLY A 1108 -25.12 1.97 -10.18
C GLY A 1108 -25.52 3.44 -10.33
N PRO A 1109 -25.56 4.23 -9.22
CA PRO A 1109 -26.03 5.61 -9.21
C PRO A 1109 -25.22 6.56 -10.09
N VAL A 1110 -23.90 6.35 -10.18
CA VAL A 1110 -23.03 7.19 -11.01
C VAL A 1110 -22.99 6.70 -12.46
N ALA A 1111 -22.92 5.39 -12.69
CA ALA A 1111 -22.79 4.82 -14.02
C ALA A 1111 -24.06 4.99 -14.89
N VAL A 1112 -25.25 5.02 -14.27
CA VAL A 1112 -26.52 5.04 -15.02
C VAL A 1112 -26.67 6.29 -15.89
N ARG A 1113 -26.04 7.41 -15.51
CA ARG A 1113 -26.08 8.66 -16.28
C ARG A 1113 -25.54 8.51 -17.71
N HIS A 1114 -24.73 7.49 -17.98
CA HIS A 1114 -24.17 7.21 -19.31
C HIS A 1114 -25.05 6.31 -20.18
N SER A 1115 -26.10 5.72 -19.61
CA SER A 1115 -27.04 4.87 -20.34
C SER A 1115 -28.07 5.74 -21.03
N LYS A 1116 -27.81 6.15 -22.28
CA LYS A 1116 -28.66 7.13 -23.01
C LYS A 1116 -29.59 6.52 -24.03
N THR A 1117 -29.32 5.30 -24.48
CA THR A 1117 -30.09 4.60 -25.51
C THR A 1117 -30.00 3.09 -25.27
N THR A 1118 -30.97 2.37 -25.81
CA THR A 1118 -31.06 0.90 -25.78
C THR A 1118 -30.57 0.26 -27.08
N GLU A 1119 -30.22 1.07 -28.08
CA GLU A 1119 -29.88 0.63 -29.44
C GLU A 1119 -28.39 0.34 -29.64
N GLU A 1120 -27.51 0.86 -28.78
CA GLU A 1120 -26.07 0.64 -28.89
C GLU A 1120 -25.70 -0.82 -28.59
N THR A 1121 -24.88 -1.40 -29.47
CA THR A 1121 -24.25 -2.70 -29.23
C THR A 1121 -23.16 -2.60 -28.17
N ALA A 1122 -22.84 -3.73 -27.54
CA ALA A 1122 -21.74 -3.80 -26.59
C ALA A 1122 -20.38 -3.38 -27.23
N GLY A 1123 -20.20 -3.69 -28.52
CA GLY A 1123 -19.02 -3.31 -29.29
C GLY A 1123 -18.94 -1.80 -29.57
N GLU A 1124 -20.07 -1.15 -29.88
CA GLU A 1124 -20.12 0.31 -30.07
C GLU A 1124 -19.81 1.07 -28.78
N ILE A 1125 -20.34 0.61 -27.64
CA ILE A 1125 -20.08 1.24 -26.33
C ILE A 1125 -18.59 1.19 -26.00
N LEU A 1126 -17.99 -0.01 -26.04
CA LEU A 1126 -16.58 -0.21 -25.67
C LEU A 1126 -15.64 0.42 -26.71
N GLY A 1127 -15.96 0.27 -28.00
CA GLY A 1127 -15.21 0.87 -29.11
C GLY A 1127 -15.24 2.38 -29.11
N GLY A 1128 -16.38 3.00 -28.76
CA GLY A 1128 -16.48 4.45 -28.60
C GLY A 1128 -15.60 4.98 -27.48
N ILE A 1129 -15.55 4.28 -26.34
CA ILE A 1129 -14.68 4.64 -25.21
C ILE A 1129 -13.21 4.47 -25.61
N GLU A 1130 -12.83 3.33 -26.20
CA GLU A 1130 -11.47 3.07 -26.65
C GLU A 1130 -11.00 4.12 -27.68
N ALA A 1131 -11.81 4.40 -28.70
CA ALA A 1131 -11.49 5.39 -29.73
C ALA A 1131 -11.32 6.79 -29.13
N GLY A 1132 -12.16 7.18 -28.17
CA GLY A 1132 -12.03 8.44 -27.46
C GLY A 1132 -10.72 8.55 -26.67
N ILE A 1133 -10.28 7.47 -26.01
CA ILE A 1133 -9.00 7.42 -25.30
C ILE A 1133 -7.83 7.48 -26.28
N VAL A 1134 -7.85 6.66 -27.34
CA VAL A 1134 -6.80 6.64 -28.38
C VAL A 1134 -6.66 8.01 -29.04
N SER A 1135 -7.78 8.65 -29.39
CA SER A 1135 -7.76 9.98 -30.02
C SER A 1135 -7.13 11.03 -29.12
N ARG A 1136 -7.44 11.04 -27.82
CA ARG A 1136 -6.84 11.96 -26.85
C ARG A 1136 -5.36 11.69 -26.66
N LEU A 1137 -4.99 10.43 -26.47
CA LEU A 1137 -3.60 10.04 -26.26
C LEU A 1137 -2.74 10.33 -27.50
N LEU A 1138 -3.26 10.11 -28.70
CA LEU A 1138 -2.59 10.47 -29.95
C LEU A 1138 -2.36 11.98 -30.04
N ALA A 1139 -3.35 12.80 -29.67
CA ALA A 1139 -3.24 14.25 -29.69
C ALA A 1139 -2.26 14.79 -28.65
N GLU A 1140 -2.36 14.32 -27.40
CA GLU A 1140 -1.59 14.82 -26.26
C GLU A 1140 -0.13 14.32 -26.26
N GLU A 1141 0.11 13.06 -26.63
CA GLU A 1141 1.44 12.43 -26.50
C GLU A 1141 2.20 12.29 -27.82
N TYR A 1142 1.49 12.29 -28.96
CA TYR A 1142 2.08 12.07 -30.28
C TYR A 1142 1.79 13.20 -31.27
N GLY A 1143 1.24 14.34 -30.81
CA GLY A 1143 0.96 15.51 -31.64
C GLY A 1143 -0.02 15.26 -32.79
N GLY A 1144 -0.86 14.23 -32.68
CA GLY A 1144 -1.77 13.78 -33.75
C GLY A 1144 -1.11 12.92 -34.84
N ASP A 1145 0.20 12.64 -34.75
CA ASP A 1145 0.93 11.88 -35.76
C ASP A 1145 0.98 10.38 -35.44
N VAL A 1146 0.25 9.59 -36.22
CA VAL A 1146 0.26 8.12 -36.15
C VAL A 1146 1.64 7.53 -36.50
N GLY A 1147 2.47 8.25 -37.26
CA GLY A 1147 3.83 7.86 -37.60
C GLY A 1147 4.79 7.85 -36.41
N ALA A 1148 4.51 8.67 -35.39
CA ALA A 1148 5.30 8.75 -34.16
C ALA A 1148 5.01 7.61 -33.16
N VAL A 1149 3.94 6.84 -33.38
CA VAL A 1149 3.57 5.72 -32.49
C VAL A 1149 4.52 4.52 -32.73
N PRO A 1150 5.14 3.96 -31.67
CA PRO A 1150 5.98 2.77 -31.77
C PRO A 1150 5.26 1.59 -32.43
N ARG A 1151 6.01 0.76 -33.17
CA ARG A 1151 5.47 -0.43 -33.83
C ARG A 1151 5.93 -1.70 -33.14
N GLU A 1152 4.97 -2.56 -32.83
CA GLU A 1152 5.21 -3.92 -32.34
C GLU A 1152 4.37 -4.90 -33.16
N ASP A 1153 4.79 -6.16 -33.25
CA ASP A 1153 4.02 -7.14 -34.03
C ASP A 1153 2.68 -7.46 -33.37
N TYR A 1154 2.67 -7.59 -32.03
CA TYR A 1154 1.48 -7.87 -31.21
C TYR A 1154 1.74 -7.46 -29.75
N LEU A 1155 0.68 -7.16 -28.99
CA LEU A 1155 0.78 -6.94 -27.54
C LEU A 1155 0.89 -8.27 -26.78
N CYS A 1156 1.93 -8.42 -25.97
CA CYS A 1156 2.06 -9.50 -24.99
C CYS A 1156 2.79 -9.03 -23.74
N ARG A 1157 2.72 -9.84 -22.67
CA ARG A 1157 3.56 -9.65 -21.50
C ARG A 1157 5.03 -9.77 -21.91
N GLU A 1158 5.80 -8.74 -21.64
CA GLU A 1158 7.25 -8.81 -21.73
C GLU A 1158 7.77 -9.50 -20.47
N GLU A 1159 8.47 -10.63 -20.65
CA GLU A 1159 9.35 -11.16 -19.60
C GLU A 1159 10.61 -10.30 -19.63
N ALA A 1160 10.55 -9.15 -18.95
CA ALA A 1160 11.70 -8.26 -18.81
C ALA A 1160 12.72 -8.93 -17.88
N VAL A 1161 13.62 -9.73 -18.45
CA VAL A 1161 14.88 -10.10 -17.79
C VAL A 1161 15.88 -9.01 -18.14
N GLU A 1162 16.38 -8.28 -17.14
CA GLU A 1162 17.38 -7.23 -17.36
C GLU A 1162 18.62 -7.80 -18.05
N GLU A 1163 19.29 -7.03 -18.90
CA GLU A 1163 20.44 -7.52 -19.68
C GLU A 1163 21.60 -8.00 -18.78
N GLY A 1164 21.74 -7.40 -17.60
CA GLY A 1164 22.64 -7.85 -16.54
C GLY A 1164 22.23 -9.21 -15.94
N GLU A 1165 20.94 -9.42 -15.69
CA GLU A 1165 20.40 -10.71 -15.24
C GLU A 1165 20.52 -11.78 -16.33
N LYS A 1166 20.24 -11.46 -17.60
CA LYS A 1166 20.49 -12.39 -18.72
C LYS A 1166 21.94 -12.81 -18.77
N THR A 1167 22.86 -11.86 -18.63
CA THR A 1167 24.30 -12.16 -18.63
C THR A 1167 24.70 -13.00 -17.42
N ALA A 1168 24.15 -12.70 -16.23
CA ALA A 1168 24.38 -13.47 -15.01
C ALA A 1168 23.79 -14.89 -15.12
N MET A 1169 22.57 -15.04 -15.66
CA MET A 1169 21.89 -16.32 -15.90
C MET A 1169 22.66 -17.18 -16.92
N LEU A 1170 23.11 -16.58 -18.03
CA LEU A 1170 23.96 -17.27 -18.99
C LEU A 1170 25.28 -17.70 -18.33
N SER A 1171 25.90 -16.85 -17.52
CA SER A 1171 27.14 -17.18 -16.82
C SER A 1171 26.97 -18.29 -15.77
N SER A 1172 25.88 -18.26 -14.98
CA SER A 1172 25.59 -19.27 -13.96
C SER A 1172 25.22 -20.61 -14.58
N ALA A 1173 24.53 -20.58 -15.72
CA ALA A 1173 24.24 -21.75 -16.54
C ALA A 1173 25.44 -22.23 -17.41
N ARG A 1174 26.59 -21.56 -17.33
CA ARG A 1174 27.80 -21.85 -18.14
C ARG A 1174 27.53 -21.84 -19.65
N ILE A 1175 26.67 -20.92 -20.09
CA ILE A 1175 26.30 -20.71 -21.48
C ILE A 1175 27.11 -19.52 -22.01
N ARG A 1176 27.90 -19.75 -23.06
CA ARG A 1176 28.57 -18.66 -23.80
C ARG A 1176 27.67 -18.22 -24.95
N TYR A 1177 27.24 -16.96 -24.89
CA TYR A 1177 26.43 -16.34 -25.92
C TYR A 1177 27.28 -15.52 -26.89
N ARG A 1178 27.07 -15.69 -28.20
CA ARG A 1178 27.76 -14.93 -29.25
C ARG A 1178 26.78 -14.52 -30.35
N VAL A 1179 26.92 -13.30 -30.84
CA VAL A 1179 26.15 -12.78 -31.98
C VAL A 1179 27.10 -12.48 -33.12
N ALA A 1180 26.79 -12.97 -34.32
CA ALA A 1180 27.53 -12.68 -35.54
C ALA A 1180 26.57 -12.30 -36.67
N PRO A 1181 26.96 -11.44 -37.63
CA PRO A 1181 26.16 -11.23 -38.83
C PRO A 1181 26.05 -12.53 -39.63
N ALA A 1182 24.88 -12.78 -40.22
CA ALA A 1182 24.66 -13.95 -41.04
C ALA A 1182 25.59 -13.93 -42.27
N ALA A 1183 26.24 -15.07 -42.54
CA ALA A 1183 27.17 -15.22 -43.65
C ALA A 1183 26.49 -15.24 -45.04
N ASP A 1184 25.16 -15.16 -45.10
CA ASP A 1184 24.34 -15.29 -46.31
C ASP A 1184 24.17 -13.98 -47.10
N GLY A 1185 24.80 -12.88 -46.68
CA GLY A 1185 24.81 -11.61 -47.41
C GLY A 1185 23.48 -10.83 -47.37
N GLN A 1186 22.49 -11.29 -46.58
CA GLN A 1186 21.27 -10.52 -46.33
C GLN A 1186 21.54 -9.47 -45.24
N ALA A 1187 21.55 -8.20 -45.64
CA ALA A 1187 21.80 -7.08 -44.74
C ALA A 1187 20.80 -7.08 -43.57
N GLY A 1188 21.34 -7.13 -42.34
CA GLY A 1188 20.58 -6.97 -41.09
C GLY A 1188 20.20 -8.26 -40.35
N ARG A 1189 20.55 -9.44 -40.86
CA ARG A 1189 20.28 -10.71 -40.16
C ARG A 1189 21.41 -11.05 -39.19
N LEU A 1190 21.08 -11.26 -37.91
CA LEU A 1190 22.00 -11.69 -36.85
C LEU A 1190 21.84 -13.19 -36.57
N VAL A 1191 22.95 -13.88 -36.36
CA VAL A 1191 23.04 -15.28 -35.92
C VAL A 1191 23.44 -15.27 -34.45
N HIS A 1192 22.55 -15.80 -33.61
CA HIS A 1192 22.75 -15.96 -32.17
C HIS A 1192 23.20 -17.41 -31.90
N THR A 1193 24.35 -17.58 -31.25
CA THR A 1193 24.92 -18.88 -30.88
C THR A 1193 25.00 -18.98 -29.36
N TYR A 1194 24.52 -20.10 -28.81
CA TYR A 1194 24.55 -20.41 -27.38
C TYR A 1194 25.35 -21.71 -27.18
N ASP A 1195 26.59 -21.60 -26.71
CA ASP A 1195 27.44 -22.76 -26.44
C ASP A 1195 27.28 -23.18 -24.97
N ILE A 1196 26.85 -24.42 -24.72
CA ILE A 1196 26.56 -24.94 -23.38
C ILE A 1196 27.74 -25.82 -22.93
N ASP A 1197 28.48 -25.39 -21.89
CA ASP A 1197 29.56 -26.19 -21.30
C ASP A 1197 29.03 -27.11 -20.18
N GLY A 1198 28.50 -28.29 -20.55
CA GLY A 1198 28.13 -29.35 -19.60
C GLY A 1198 26.62 -29.61 -19.49
N LEU A 1199 26.05 -29.46 -18.29
CA LEU A 1199 24.64 -29.77 -17.98
C LEU A 1199 23.70 -28.74 -18.59
N LEU A 1200 22.67 -29.21 -19.29
CA LEU A 1200 21.58 -28.37 -19.80
C LEU A 1200 20.89 -27.65 -18.64
N PRO A 1201 20.61 -26.34 -18.75
CA PRO A 1201 19.82 -25.64 -17.74
C PRO A 1201 18.41 -26.24 -17.63
N PRO A 1202 17.75 -26.09 -16.47
CA PRO A 1202 16.35 -26.47 -16.31
C PRO A 1202 15.46 -25.86 -17.41
N PRO A 1203 14.41 -26.55 -17.89
CA PRO A 1203 13.59 -26.06 -19.00
C PRO A 1203 12.98 -24.67 -18.81
N ALA A 1204 12.67 -24.27 -17.58
CA ALA A 1204 12.19 -22.94 -17.26
C ALA A 1204 13.29 -21.88 -17.49
N LEU A 1205 14.52 -22.18 -17.07
CA LEU A 1205 15.69 -21.31 -17.17
C LEU A 1205 16.29 -21.28 -18.60
N TRP A 1206 15.97 -22.28 -19.44
CA TRP A 1206 16.29 -22.29 -20.88
C TRP A 1206 15.30 -21.48 -21.72
N ARG A 1207 14.04 -21.40 -21.27
CA ARG A 1207 12.98 -20.67 -21.99
C ARG A 1207 13.00 -19.18 -21.67
N ALA A 1208 13.31 -18.83 -20.43
CA ALA A 1208 13.67 -17.47 -20.01
C ALA A 1208 15.00 -17.06 -20.64
#